data_AF-A0A1V5PCW8-F1
#
_entry.id   AF-A0A1V5PCW8-F1
#
_cell.length_a   1.000
_cell.length_b   1.000
_cell.length_c   1.000
_cell.angle_alpha   90.00
_cell.angle_beta   90.00
_cell.angle_gamma   90.00
#
_symmetry.space_group_name_H-M   'P 1'
#
loop_
_entity.id
_entity.type
_entity.pdbx_description
1 polymer ?
#
loop_
_entity_poly.entity_id
_entity_poly.type
_entity_poly.pdbx_seq_one_letter_code
_entity_poly.pdbx_strand_id
1 'polypeptide(L)'
;MVIRLSQKAASITRPIRESLSAVPKLLLQPVRLFRGYELSHLRPDLIAGLTVAVIMLPQAIAYALVAELPPQMGLYTAIIGAVIAALWGSSNQLQTGPTNTLSLLVLSTLLVYAAPGTAEFAILAAIVALLVGAIQIAMGLARLGVLTNFVSHSVIVGFSAGAGILIAISQLRYVLGVEFSSHDLLETIEGIVQHLPETHTPTLLLGGGAVLLVSLLRRLNRKLPGALIAMVLAAVAVALGRLNQQGVAVVGELPRNLPPLTDLSFLTMSQIGRLMPGALAIAAMGLVETMSISRSLASQSTQRLDSNQEFLGQGLANIAVGLFSGYPCSGSFTRSAVNFDAGAQTRFASLFSGLFVLLAMLVLAPFTAYVPRAALSGILILTALGMVNRREISRILRGARADAVIMIVTLLATLFLHLEFAVLAGILLSFVVYIIKTSVPQVIPVLPDDEFRHFLHQPSKPTCPQLAVFDILGDLYFGAVSHVEQAISKHLAINPTQRFLLLRMQSVQQCDYSGIHTLESIVRNIRDQGGDLYMIRVRTPVLELMRSTGFWAYLGEDHFIAEDTAISHLFNRVLDPAICVYECENRVFKECQNLPKATFASEAPLHTEIPAGCVTELPARELWQQLHQPEPPWVIDVREAREFKRSHIPGARLTPLSTLRSAMLELPRDRALVFVCRGGRRSARAACLAQSLGYRQVSVLQGGLLAWESANLLTAVEYCEE
;
A
#
# COMPACT_ATOMS: atom_id res chain seq x y z
N MET A 1 -12.85 6.11 34.76
CA MET A 1 -11.75 5.19 34.37
C MET A 1 -12.26 3.82 33.92
N VAL A 2 -13.18 3.18 34.67
CA VAL A 2 -13.76 1.85 34.34
C VAL A 2 -14.53 1.81 33.00
N ILE A 3 -15.23 2.88 32.63
CA ILE A 3 -15.99 2.96 31.37
C ILE A 3 -15.07 3.02 30.13
N ARG A 4 -13.91 3.70 30.23
CA ARG A 4 -12.92 3.76 29.13
C ARG A 4 -12.17 2.44 28.92
N LEU A 5 -11.97 1.65 29.98
CA LEU A 5 -11.38 0.31 29.88
C LEU A 5 -12.37 -0.69 29.25
N SER A 6 -13.66 -0.58 29.56
CA SER A 6 -14.73 -1.38 28.91
C SER A 6 -14.85 -1.11 27.41
N GLN A 7 -14.78 0.16 26.98
CA GLN A 7 -14.82 0.51 25.55
C GLN A 7 -13.55 0.06 24.79
N LYS A 8 -12.36 0.09 25.41
CA LYS A 8 -11.14 -0.47 24.83
C LYS A 8 -11.16 -2.01 24.75
N ALA A 9 -11.72 -2.69 25.75
CA ALA A 9 -11.92 -4.14 25.69
C ALA A 9 -12.95 -4.53 24.62
N ALA A 10 -14.00 -3.72 24.43
CA ALA A 10 -15.00 -3.90 23.38
C ALA A 10 -14.45 -3.67 21.96
N SER A 11 -13.49 -2.74 21.77
CA SER A 11 -12.88 -2.49 20.46
C SER A 11 -11.89 -3.59 20.04
N ILE A 12 -11.20 -4.22 21.00
CA ILE A 12 -10.29 -5.36 20.74
C ILE A 12 -11.07 -6.67 20.53
N THR A 13 -12.22 -6.86 21.19
CA THR A 13 -13.02 -8.09 21.09
C THR A 13 -13.95 -8.15 19.86
N ARG A 14 -14.28 -7.00 19.26
CA ARG A 14 -15.11 -6.92 18.04
C ARG A 14 -14.52 -7.68 16.83
N PRO A 15 -13.24 -7.51 16.44
CA PRO A 15 -12.65 -8.26 15.32
C PRO A 15 -12.56 -9.77 15.60
N ILE A 16 -12.31 -10.17 16.86
CA ILE A 16 -12.26 -11.59 17.26
C ILE A 16 -13.66 -12.22 17.14
N ARG A 17 -14.70 -11.53 17.62
CA ARG A 17 -16.10 -11.99 17.53
C ARG A 17 -16.58 -12.08 16.08
N GLU A 18 -16.18 -11.13 15.22
CA GLU A 18 -16.45 -11.18 13.78
C GLU A 18 -15.71 -12.33 13.08
N SER A 19 -14.45 -12.62 13.46
CA SER A 19 -13.72 -13.80 12.95
C SER A 19 -14.37 -15.12 13.39
N LEU A 20 -14.79 -15.24 14.65
CA LEU A 20 -15.50 -16.43 15.15
C LEU A 20 -16.86 -16.63 14.48
N SER A 21 -17.59 -15.55 14.17
CA SER A 21 -18.86 -15.62 13.44
C SER A 21 -18.73 -16.10 11.98
N ALA A 22 -17.53 -16.07 11.41
CA ALA A 22 -17.24 -16.53 10.06
C ALA A 22 -16.94 -18.03 9.98
N VAL A 23 -16.57 -18.69 11.08
CA VAL A 23 -16.19 -20.12 11.14
C VAL A 23 -17.25 -21.05 10.55
N PRO A 24 -18.56 -20.89 10.82
CA PRO A 24 -19.58 -21.73 10.20
C PRO A 24 -19.63 -21.56 8.67
N LYS A 25 -19.39 -20.33 8.17
CA LYS A 25 -19.40 -20.05 6.72
C LYS A 25 -18.19 -20.68 6.03
N LEU A 26 -17.05 -20.75 6.71
CA LEU A 26 -15.81 -21.34 6.22
C LEU A 26 -15.88 -22.89 6.18
N LEU A 27 -16.51 -23.52 7.18
CA LEU A 27 -16.65 -24.98 7.25
C LEU A 27 -17.76 -25.54 6.34
N LEU A 28 -18.81 -24.76 6.05
CA LEU A 28 -19.91 -25.14 5.16
C LEU A 28 -19.58 -25.01 3.66
N GLN A 29 -18.32 -24.75 3.31
CA GLN A 29 -17.91 -24.53 1.93
C GLN A 29 -18.16 -25.73 1.01
N PRO A 30 -17.90 -27.00 1.40
CA PRO A 30 -18.21 -28.15 0.55
C PRO A 30 -19.70 -28.19 0.17
N VAL A 31 -20.59 -27.92 1.13
CA VAL A 31 -22.05 -27.91 0.88
C VAL A 31 -22.43 -26.86 -0.16
N ARG A 32 -21.80 -25.67 -0.10
CA ARG A 32 -22.00 -24.61 -1.12
C ARG A 32 -21.44 -25.03 -2.48
N LEU A 33 -20.28 -25.67 -2.49
CA LEU A 33 -19.61 -26.14 -3.69
C LEU A 33 -20.49 -27.16 -4.44
N PHE A 34 -21.00 -28.17 -3.74
CA PHE A 34 -21.89 -29.18 -4.33
C PHE A 34 -23.23 -28.61 -4.77
N ARG A 35 -23.84 -27.69 -4.00
CA ARG A 35 -25.12 -27.06 -4.38
C ARG A 35 -25.01 -26.12 -5.58
N GLY A 36 -23.86 -25.45 -5.75
CA GLY A 36 -23.60 -24.53 -6.86
C GLY A 36 -22.96 -25.20 -8.07
N TYR A 37 -22.82 -26.53 -8.09
CA TYR A 37 -22.15 -27.22 -9.19
C TYR A 37 -23.07 -27.39 -10.40
N GLU A 38 -22.72 -26.74 -11.50
CA GLU A 38 -23.41 -26.91 -12.77
C GLU A 38 -22.87 -28.13 -13.53
N LEU A 39 -23.76 -28.99 -14.03
CA LEU A 39 -23.39 -30.20 -14.79
C LEU A 39 -22.65 -29.88 -16.10
N SER A 40 -22.78 -28.66 -16.62
CA SER A 40 -22.00 -28.13 -17.75
C SER A 40 -20.49 -28.20 -17.50
N HIS A 41 -20.05 -28.07 -16.24
CA HIS A 41 -18.64 -28.08 -15.84
C HIS A 41 -18.06 -29.49 -15.64
N LEU A 42 -18.90 -30.53 -15.57
CA LEU A 42 -18.47 -31.91 -15.30
C LEU A 42 -17.44 -32.42 -16.29
N ARG A 43 -17.71 -32.28 -17.58
CA ARG A 43 -16.80 -32.77 -18.62
C ARG A 43 -15.45 -32.02 -18.63
N PRO A 44 -15.40 -30.68 -18.64
CA PRO A 44 -14.14 -29.94 -18.52
C PRO A 44 -13.33 -30.33 -17.28
N ASP A 45 -13.97 -30.40 -16.11
CA ASP A 45 -13.28 -30.68 -14.85
C ASP A 45 -12.77 -32.11 -14.76
N LEU A 46 -13.51 -33.11 -15.28
CA LEU A 46 -13.04 -34.50 -15.37
C LEU A 46 -11.81 -34.62 -16.30
N ILE A 47 -11.85 -33.97 -17.45
CA ILE A 47 -10.72 -33.97 -18.39
C ILE A 47 -9.49 -33.31 -17.77
N ALA A 48 -9.67 -32.17 -17.12
CA ALA A 48 -8.59 -31.46 -16.45
C ALA A 48 -8.02 -32.28 -15.29
N GLY A 49 -8.88 -32.85 -14.44
CA GLY A 49 -8.49 -33.71 -13.33
C GLY A 49 -7.69 -34.93 -13.79
N LEU A 50 -8.13 -35.62 -14.84
CA LEU A 50 -7.42 -36.77 -15.40
C LEU A 50 -6.07 -36.37 -15.98
N THR A 51 -6.02 -35.25 -16.71
CA THR A 51 -4.77 -34.71 -17.28
C THR A 51 -3.75 -34.40 -16.19
N VAL A 52 -4.19 -33.77 -15.09
CA VAL A 52 -3.32 -33.48 -13.95
C VAL A 52 -2.89 -34.75 -13.22
N ALA A 53 -3.79 -35.72 -13.02
CA ALA A 53 -3.48 -36.96 -12.31
C ALA A 53 -2.32 -37.74 -12.93
N VAL A 54 -2.25 -37.78 -14.27
CA VAL A 54 -1.17 -38.43 -15.03
C VAL A 54 0.20 -37.81 -14.73
N ILE A 55 0.26 -36.49 -14.51
CA ILE A 55 1.49 -35.76 -14.17
C ILE A 55 1.80 -35.86 -12.68
N MET A 56 0.75 -35.78 -11.86
CA MET A 56 0.85 -35.74 -10.40
C MET A 56 1.44 -37.01 -9.81
N LEU A 57 1.17 -38.15 -10.43
CA LEU A 57 1.58 -39.47 -9.99
C LEU A 57 3.12 -39.66 -9.97
N PRO A 58 3.87 -39.48 -11.09
CA PRO A 58 5.33 -39.56 -11.05
C PRO A 58 5.96 -38.49 -10.15
N GLN A 59 5.41 -37.27 -10.15
CA GLN A 59 5.92 -36.17 -9.34
C GLN A 59 5.80 -36.48 -7.85
N ALA A 60 4.68 -37.05 -7.42
CA ALA A 60 4.45 -37.39 -6.02
C ALA A 60 5.49 -38.40 -5.49
N ILE A 61 5.81 -39.41 -6.29
CA ILE A 61 6.87 -40.39 -5.98
C ILE A 61 8.22 -39.71 -5.92
N ALA A 62 8.57 -38.93 -6.95
CA ALA A 62 9.87 -38.26 -7.03
C ALA A 62 10.09 -37.32 -5.84
N TYR A 63 9.08 -36.54 -5.45
CA TYR A 63 9.18 -35.62 -4.33
C TYR A 63 9.22 -36.32 -2.97
N ALA A 64 8.53 -37.44 -2.80
CA ALA A 64 8.70 -38.26 -1.60
C ALA A 64 10.14 -38.79 -1.47
N LEU A 65 10.73 -39.24 -2.58
CA LEU A 65 12.13 -39.68 -2.62
C LEU A 65 13.12 -38.55 -2.32
N VAL A 66 12.84 -37.33 -2.79
CA VAL A 66 13.62 -36.12 -2.44
C VAL A 66 13.53 -35.83 -0.94
N ALA A 67 12.40 -36.10 -0.30
CA ALA A 67 12.26 -36.00 1.15
C ALA A 67 12.87 -37.20 1.91
N GLU A 68 13.49 -38.15 1.20
CA GLU A 68 13.94 -39.45 1.72
C GLU A 68 12.84 -40.25 2.44
N LEU A 69 11.61 -40.10 1.95
CA LEU A 69 10.41 -40.78 2.43
C LEU A 69 10.00 -41.93 1.50
N PRO A 70 9.26 -42.93 2.01
CA PRO A 70 8.66 -43.97 1.19
C PRO A 70 7.80 -43.38 0.05
N PRO A 71 7.92 -43.87 -1.20
CA PRO A 71 7.18 -43.35 -2.35
C PRO A 71 5.67 -43.24 -2.16
N GLN A 72 5.10 -44.20 -1.42
CA GLN A 72 3.68 -44.26 -1.09
C GLN A 72 3.19 -43.03 -0.30
N MET A 73 4.02 -42.43 0.57
CA MET A 73 3.63 -41.21 1.30
C MET A 73 3.41 -40.03 0.36
N GLY A 74 4.16 -39.95 -0.75
CA GLY A 74 3.92 -38.97 -1.81
C GLY A 74 2.56 -39.13 -2.45
N LEU A 75 2.18 -40.36 -2.78
CA LEU A 75 0.87 -40.65 -3.38
C LEU A 75 -0.27 -40.35 -2.40
N TYR A 76 -0.12 -40.69 -1.12
CA TYR A 76 -1.11 -40.37 -0.09
C TYR A 76 -1.30 -38.86 0.05
N THR A 77 -0.18 -38.13 0.09
CA THR A 77 -0.15 -36.67 0.11
C THR A 77 -0.84 -36.06 -1.11
N ALA A 78 -0.60 -36.61 -2.29
CA ALA A 78 -1.22 -36.18 -3.53
C ALA A 78 -2.75 -36.39 -3.50
N ILE A 79 -3.20 -37.61 -3.17
CA ILE A 79 -4.63 -37.96 -3.16
C ILE A 79 -5.40 -37.08 -2.18
N ILE A 80 -4.94 -37.02 -0.93
CA ILE A 80 -5.68 -36.39 0.17
C ILE A 80 -5.54 -34.87 0.10
N GLY A 81 -4.34 -34.37 -0.20
CA GLY A 81 -4.08 -32.95 -0.36
C GLY A 81 -4.97 -32.34 -1.44
N ALA A 82 -5.06 -32.97 -2.63
CA ALA A 82 -5.90 -32.49 -3.71
C ALA A 82 -7.40 -32.48 -3.35
N VAL A 83 -7.88 -33.57 -2.76
CA VAL A 83 -9.31 -33.71 -2.39
C VAL A 83 -9.72 -32.69 -1.33
N ILE A 84 -8.96 -32.61 -0.23
CA ILE A 84 -9.33 -31.75 0.90
C ILE A 84 -9.11 -30.28 0.56
N ALA A 85 -8.01 -29.92 -0.11
CA ALA A 85 -7.80 -28.53 -0.54
C ALA A 85 -8.87 -28.09 -1.56
N ALA A 86 -9.34 -28.96 -2.46
CA ALA A 86 -10.41 -28.60 -3.40
C ALA A 86 -11.74 -28.29 -2.70
N LEU A 87 -12.06 -29.03 -1.62
CA LEU A 87 -13.32 -28.91 -0.89
C LEU A 87 -13.37 -27.67 0.03
N TRP A 88 -12.24 -27.31 0.63
CA TRP A 88 -12.13 -26.19 1.59
C TRP A 88 -11.27 -25.01 1.13
N GLY A 89 -10.66 -25.07 -0.05
CA GLY A 89 -9.89 -23.99 -0.65
C GLY A 89 -10.77 -22.97 -1.38
N SER A 90 -10.17 -21.88 -1.85
CA SER A 90 -10.86 -20.84 -2.63
C SER A 90 -10.58 -20.92 -4.13
N SER A 91 -9.37 -21.29 -4.52
CA SER A 91 -8.89 -21.27 -5.90
C SER A 91 -9.52 -22.38 -6.75
N ASN A 92 -10.00 -22.04 -7.94
CA ASN A 92 -10.60 -23.01 -8.87
C ASN A 92 -9.57 -23.88 -9.59
N GLN A 93 -8.33 -23.40 -9.75
CA GLN A 93 -7.32 -24.09 -10.55
C GLN A 93 -6.10 -24.58 -9.76
N LEU A 94 -5.98 -24.21 -8.48
CA LEU A 94 -4.88 -24.68 -7.65
C LEU A 94 -4.95 -26.19 -7.46
N GLN A 95 -3.81 -26.85 -7.61
CA GLN A 95 -3.62 -28.27 -7.37
C GLN A 95 -2.65 -28.46 -6.21
N THR A 96 -3.20 -28.91 -5.07
CA THR A 96 -2.44 -29.18 -3.84
C THR A 96 -1.89 -30.60 -3.82
N GLY A 97 -0.66 -30.76 -3.36
CA GLY A 97 -0.01 -32.06 -3.18
C GLY A 97 1.45 -31.90 -2.78
N PRO A 98 2.28 -32.95 -2.89
CA PRO A 98 3.70 -32.84 -2.60
C PRO A 98 4.40 -31.90 -3.59
N THR A 99 5.35 -31.11 -3.10
CA THR A 99 6.17 -30.20 -3.90
C THR A 99 7.64 -30.41 -3.58
N ASN A 100 8.52 -30.09 -4.54
CA ASN A 100 9.97 -30.23 -4.36
C ASN A 100 10.46 -29.43 -3.15
N THR A 101 10.03 -28.17 -3.05
CA THR A 101 10.47 -27.24 -2.02
C THR A 101 10.10 -27.71 -0.62
N LEU A 102 8.84 -28.10 -0.40
CA LEU A 102 8.43 -28.61 0.90
C LEU A 102 9.07 -29.96 1.20
N SER A 103 9.35 -30.79 0.20
CA SER A 103 10.03 -32.08 0.39
C SER A 103 11.45 -31.90 0.91
N LEU A 104 12.21 -30.94 0.35
CA LEU A 104 13.55 -30.59 0.82
C LEU A 104 13.53 -29.94 2.22
N LEU A 105 12.51 -29.12 2.52
CA LEU A 105 12.35 -28.53 3.85
C LEU A 105 11.98 -29.57 4.90
N VAL A 106 11.14 -30.54 4.54
CA VAL A 106 10.82 -31.68 5.41
C VAL A 106 12.08 -32.49 5.70
N LEU A 107 12.85 -32.82 4.66
CA LEU A 107 14.13 -33.52 4.84
C LEU A 107 15.05 -32.76 5.78
N SER A 108 15.38 -31.50 5.47
CA SER A 108 16.31 -30.69 6.27
C SER A 108 15.82 -30.45 7.70
N THR A 109 14.51 -30.34 7.90
CA THR A 109 13.90 -30.23 9.24
C THR A 109 14.04 -31.53 10.04
N LEU A 110 13.86 -32.69 9.40
CA LEU A 110 13.79 -33.98 10.10
C LEU A 110 15.15 -34.66 10.30
N LEU A 111 16.15 -34.35 9.47
CA LEU A 111 17.50 -34.93 9.56
C LEU A 111 18.17 -34.77 10.92
N VAL A 112 17.80 -33.73 11.68
CA VAL A 112 18.35 -33.47 13.03
C VAL A 112 17.69 -34.35 14.11
N TYR A 113 16.55 -34.97 13.80
CA TYR A 113 15.73 -35.70 14.77
C TYR A 113 15.67 -37.20 14.51
N ALA A 114 15.66 -37.64 13.26
CA ALA A 114 15.59 -39.06 12.91
C ALA A 114 16.41 -39.38 11.65
N ALA A 115 16.90 -40.61 11.57
CA ALA A 115 17.60 -41.10 10.40
C ALA A 115 16.62 -41.39 9.24
N PRO A 116 16.93 -40.96 8.01
CA PRO A 116 16.15 -41.29 6.82
C PRO A 116 15.92 -42.80 6.64
N GLY A 117 14.80 -43.17 6.03
CA GLY A 117 14.42 -44.57 5.80
C GLY A 117 13.90 -45.32 7.04
N THR A 118 13.91 -44.71 8.22
CA THR A 118 13.30 -45.30 9.43
C THR A 118 11.79 -45.04 9.48
N ALA A 119 11.06 -45.91 10.20
CA ALA A 119 9.62 -45.70 10.45
C ALA A 119 9.37 -44.42 11.26
N GLU A 120 10.27 -44.09 12.20
CA GLU A 120 10.21 -42.86 13.00
C GLU A 120 10.27 -41.62 12.11
N PHE A 121 11.19 -41.56 11.14
CA PHE A 121 11.32 -40.44 10.21
C PHE A 121 10.02 -40.20 9.42
N ALA A 122 9.38 -41.26 8.94
CA ALA A 122 8.09 -41.19 8.26
C ALA A 122 6.97 -40.67 9.18
N ILE A 123 6.89 -41.16 10.42
CA ILE A 123 5.89 -40.70 11.41
C ILE A 123 6.10 -39.23 11.74
N LEU A 124 7.34 -38.79 11.95
CA LEU A 124 7.65 -37.38 12.21
C LEU A 124 7.24 -36.48 11.03
N ALA A 125 7.43 -36.92 9.78
CA ALA A 125 6.96 -36.19 8.61
C ALA A 125 5.44 -35.99 8.61
N ALA A 126 4.67 -37.03 8.97
CA ALA A 126 3.22 -36.93 9.12
C ALA A 126 2.81 -35.98 10.26
N ILE A 127 3.52 -36.03 11.40
CA ILE A 127 3.30 -35.11 12.53
C ILE A 127 3.61 -33.66 12.12
N VAL A 128 4.69 -33.41 11.36
CA VAL A 128 4.97 -32.07 10.83
C VAL A 128 3.83 -31.59 9.94
N ALA A 129 3.23 -32.45 9.11
CA ALA A 129 2.05 -32.08 8.32
C ALA A 129 0.87 -31.64 9.21
N LEU A 130 0.61 -32.34 10.32
CA LEU A 130 -0.41 -31.94 11.29
C LEU A 130 -0.13 -30.55 11.87
N LEU A 131 1.11 -30.30 12.30
CA LEU A 131 1.52 -29.01 12.87
C LEU A 131 1.42 -27.89 11.84
N VAL A 132 1.90 -28.12 10.63
CA VAL A 132 1.79 -27.20 9.49
C VAL A 132 0.31 -26.85 9.25
N GLY A 133 -0.55 -27.86 9.21
CA GLY A 133 -1.98 -27.68 9.02
C GLY A 133 -2.63 -26.82 10.11
N ALA A 134 -2.29 -27.08 11.38
CA ALA A 134 -2.78 -26.31 12.51
C ALA A 134 -2.35 -24.83 12.45
N ILE A 135 -1.09 -24.57 12.07
CA ILE A 135 -0.54 -23.22 11.90
C ILE A 135 -1.27 -22.49 10.76
N GLN A 136 -1.47 -23.13 9.61
CA GLN A 136 -2.16 -22.53 8.46
C GLN A 136 -3.63 -22.21 8.77
N ILE A 137 -4.33 -23.09 9.49
CA ILE A 137 -5.69 -22.81 9.99
C ILE A 137 -5.67 -21.60 10.91
N ALA A 138 -4.75 -21.53 11.87
CA ALA A 138 -4.63 -20.40 12.78
C ALA A 138 -4.38 -19.07 12.03
N MET A 139 -3.50 -19.09 11.02
CA MET A 139 -3.23 -17.92 10.16
C MET A 139 -4.45 -17.49 9.35
N GLY A 140 -5.23 -18.44 8.81
CA GLY A 140 -6.48 -18.16 8.10
C GLY A 140 -7.55 -17.55 9.00
N LEU A 141 -7.71 -18.08 10.23
CA LEU A 141 -8.65 -17.55 11.22
C LEU A 141 -8.24 -16.16 11.76
N ALA A 142 -6.94 -15.90 11.85
CA ALA A 142 -6.36 -14.59 12.18
C ALA A 142 -6.45 -13.57 11.03
N ARG A 143 -7.01 -13.97 9.87
CA ARG A 143 -7.19 -13.15 8.67
C ARG A 143 -5.88 -12.60 8.07
N LEU A 144 -4.78 -13.33 8.22
CA LEU A 144 -3.47 -12.92 7.71
C LEU A 144 -3.38 -12.93 6.18
N GLY A 145 -4.37 -13.49 5.48
CA GLY A 145 -4.50 -13.41 4.02
C GLY A 145 -4.61 -11.97 3.50
N VAL A 146 -4.91 -10.97 4.34
CA VAL A 146 -4.88 -9.54 3.97
C VAL A 146 -3.51 -9.11 3.44
N LEU A 147 -2.42 -9.71 3.94
CA LEU A 147 -1.06 -9.41 3.51
C LEU A 147 -0.83 -9.74 2.03
N THR A 148 -1.62 -10.65 1.49
CA THR A 148 -1.55 -10.97 0.07
C THR A 148 -2.02 -9.79 -0.77
N ASN A 149 -2.92 -8.91 -0.30
CA ASN A 149 -3.43 -7.77 -1.08
C ASN A 149 -2.34 -6.80 -1.55
N PHE A 150 -1.15 -6.85 -0.95
CA PHE A 150 -0.01 -6.04 -1.33
C PHE A 150 0.80 -6.58 -2.51
N VAL A 151 0.52 -7.79 -3.04
CA VAL A 151 1.13 -8.21 -4.32
C VAL A 151 0.43 -7.51 -5.47
N SER A 152 1.15 -6.56 -6.07
CA SER A 152 0.71 -5.76 -7.21
C SER A 152 0.59 -6.62 -8.48
N HIS A 153 -0.19 -6.14 -9.45
CA HIS A 153 -0.33 -6.79 -10.74
C HIS A 153 1.03 -6.97 -11.45
N SER A 154 1.92 -5.98 -11.33
CA SER A 154 3.28 -5.98 -11.85
C SER A 154 4.12 -7.14 -11.31
N VAL A 155 4.01 -7.45 -10.02
CA VAL A 155 4.66 -8.62 -9.39
C VAL A 155 4.13 -9.92 -10.00
N ILE A 156 2.80 -10.05 -10.14
CA ILE A 156 2.18 -11.27 -10.67
C ILE A 156 2.65 -11.55 -12.11
N VAL A 157 2.66 -10.53 -12.97
CA VAL A 157 3.11 -10.68 -14.36
C VAL A 157 4.59 -11.04 -14.44
N GLY A 158 5.45 -10.37 -13.66
CA GLY A 158 6.88 -10.66 -13.61
C GLY A 158 7.18 -12.08 -13.12
N PHE A 159 6.53 -12.49 -12.02
CA PHE A 159 6.66 -13.83 -11.45
C PHE A 159 6.18 -14.92 -12.41
N SER A 160 5.00 -14.75 -13.02
CA SER A 160 4.43 -15.75 -13.94
C SER A 160 5.31 -15.96 -15.17
N ALA A 161 5.88 -14.88 -15.71
CA ALA A 161 6.80 -14.95 -16.83
C ALA A 161 8.13 -15.62 -16.46
N GLY A 162 8.71 -15.26 -15.31
CA GLY A 162 9.93 -15.90 -14.80
C GLY A 162 9.74 -17.40 -14.54
N ALA A 163 8.66 -17.79 -13.86
CA ALA A 163 8.34 -19.18 -13.58
C ALA A 163 8.06 -19.98 -14.86
N GLY A 164 7.37 -19.39 -15.85
CA GLY A 164 7.18 -19.99 -17.16
C GLY A 164 8.49 -20.27 -17.90
N ILE A 165 9.44 -19.33 -17.88
CA ILE A 165 10.77 -19.51 -18.47
C ILE A 165 11.56 -20.60 -17.75
N LEU A 166 11.60 -20.57 -16.42
CA LEU A 166 12.31 -21.54 -15.59
C LEU A 166 11.77 -22.97 -15.80
N ILE A 167 10.45 -23.14 -15.86
CA ILE A 167 9.83 -24.44 -16.14
C ILE A 167 10.21 -24.89 -17.55
N ALA A 168 10.09 -24.03 -18.57
CA ALA A 168 10.44 -24.41 -19.93
C ALA A 168 11.90 -24.91 -20.06
N ILE A 169 12.85 -24.23 -19.39
CA ILE A 169 14.27 -24.61 -19.40
C ILE A 169 14.51 -25.91 -18.62
N SER A 170 13.98 -26.01 -17.39
CA SER A 170 14.18 -27.21 -16.53
C SER A 170 13.58 -28.49 -17.11
N GLN A 171 12.56 -28.38 -17.96
CA GLN A 171 11.95 -29.53 -18.63
C GLN A 171 12.70 -29.99 -19.88
N LEU A 172 13.60 -29.17 -20.44
CA LEU A 172 14.28 -29.47 -21.70
C LEU A 172 15.18 -30.71 -21.61
N ARG A 173 15.84 -30.93 -20.46
CA ARG A 173 16.68 -32.13 -20.22
C ARG A 173 15.93 -33.45 -20.42
N TYR A 174 14.67 -33.52 -19.99
CA TYR A 174 13.85 -34.73 -20.12
C TYR A 174 13.35 -34.96 -21.54
N VAL A 175 13.21 -33.89 -22.34
CA VAL A 175 12.87 -34.00 -23.77
C VAL A 175 14.09 -34.45 -24.57
N LEU A 176 15.27 -33.91 -24.26
CA LEU A 176 16.54 -34.35 -24.86
C LEU A 176 16.95 -35.77 -24.42
N GLY A 177 16.44 -36.23 -23.27
CA GLY A 177 16.77 -37.54 -22.71
C GLY A 177 18.16 -37.59 -22.09
N VAL A 178 18.64 -36.46 -21.58
CA VAL A 178 19.94 -36.34 -20.92
C VAL A 178 19.75 -36.31 -19.40
N GLU A 179 20.64 -36.99 -18.67
CA GLU A 179 20.58 -37.08 -17.21
C GLU A 179 21.74 -36.32 -16.58
N PHE A 180 21.42 -35.26 -15.85
CA PHE A 180 22.36 -34.53 -15.02
C PHE A 180 21.60 -33.90 -13.85
N SER A 181 22.32 -33.66 -12.75
CA SER A 181 21.78 -32.95 -11.58
C SER A 181 22.04 -31.46 -11.73
N SER A 182 21.03 -30.63 -11.47
CA SER A 182 21.17 -29.18 -11.44
C SER A 182 20.28 -28.59 -10.36
N HIS A 183 20.80 -27.59 -9.65
CA HIS A 183 20.10 -26.90 -8.58
C HIS A 183 19.56 -25.56 -9.06
N ASP A 184 20.30 -24.87 -9.94
CA ASP A 184 19.95 -23.54 -10.43
C ASP A 184 19.81 -23.46 -11.95
N LEU A 185 19.26 -22.34 -12.44
CA LEU A 185 19.01 -22.11 -13.86
C LEU A 185 20.30 -22.11 -14.70
N LEU A 186 21.38 -21.52 -14.17
CA LEU A 186 22.67 -21.44 -14.87
C LEU A 186 23.29 -22.84 -15.06
N GLU A 187 23.35 -23.63 -13.99
CA GLU A 187 23.79 -25.03 -14.05
C GLU A 187 22.94 -25.86 -15.01
N THR A 188 21.62 -25.58 -15.05
CA THR A 188 20.71 -26.28 -15.96
C THR A 188 21.02 -25.96 -17.42
N ILE A 189 21.28 -24.69 -17.75
CA ILE A 189 21.65 -24.27 -19.11
C ILE A 189 23.00 -24.86 -19.49
N GLU A 190 24.00 -24.77 -18.60
CA GLU A 190 25.32 -25.33 -18.81
C GLU A 190 25.25 -26.85 -19.04
N GLY A 191 24.51 -27.57 -18.19
CA GLY A 191 24.29 -29.01 -18.33
C GLY A 191 23.61 -29.38 -19.65
N ILE A 192 22.62 -28.61 -20.10
CA ILE A 192 21.98 -28.81 -21.40
C ILE A 192 22.97 -28.62 -22.55
N VAL A 193 23.80 -27.57 -22.49
CA VAL A 193 24.78 -27.27 -23.56
C VAL A 193 25.87 -28.35 -23.63
N GLN A 194 26.37 -28.79 -22.48
CA GLN A 194 27.42 -29.82 -22.40
C GLN A 194 26.93 -31.19 -22.90
N HIS A 195 25.72 -31.60 -22.52
CA HIS A 195 25.17 -32.91 -22.87
C HIS A 195 24.35 -32.89 -24.17
N LEU A 196 24.31 -31.76 -24.89
CA LEU A 196 23.58 -31.67 -26.17
C LEU A 196 23.99 -32.75 -27.19
N PRO A 197 25.27 -33.15 -27.31
CA PRO A 197 25.68 -34.24 -28.19
C PRO A 197 25.14 -35.62 -27.77
N GLU A 198 24.75 -35.80 -26.50
CA GLU A 198 24.27 -37.07 -25.92
C GLU A 198 22.75 -37.25 -26.04
N THR A 199 22.10 -36.43 -26.87
CA THR A 199 20.64 -36.43 -27.04
C THR A 199 20.13 -37.81 -27.47
N HIS A 200 19.17 -38.34 -26.71
CA HIS A 200 18.54 -39.63 -27.02
C HIS A 200 17.38 -39.45 -28.01
N THR A 201 17.61 -39.80 -29.27
CA THR A 201 16.67 -39.57 -30.38
C THR A 201 15.24 -40.11 -30.13
N PRO A 202 15.02 -41.34 -29.62
CA PRO A 202 13.67 -41.83 -29.29
C PRO A 202 12.95 -40.95 -28.26
N THR A 203 13.68 -40.45 -27.27
CA THR A 203 13.14 -39.56 -26.22
C THR A 203 12.75 -38.20 -26.82
N LEU A 204 13.63 -37.64 -27.67
CA LEU A 204 13.39 -36.39 -28.39
C LEU A 204 12.15 -36.48 -29.30
N LEU A 205 12.00 -37.58 -30.04
CA LEU A 205 10.85 -37.79 -30.91
C LEU A 205 9.54 -37.91 -30.12
N LEU A 206 9.56 -38.57 -28.96
CA LEU A 206 8.37 -38.67 -28.10
C LEU A 206 7.99 -37.29 -27.50
N GLY A 207 8.96 -36.56 -26.93
CA GLY A 207 8.72 -35.26 -26.34
C GLY A 207 8.33 -34.19 -27.36
N GLY A 208 9.11 -34.07 -28.45
CA GLY A 208 8.83 -33.16 -29.56
C GLY A 208 7.54 -33.53 -30.31
N GLY A 209 7.28 -34.83 -30.50
CA GLY A 209 6.05 -35.34 -31.08
C GLY A 209 4.82 -35.01 -30.23
N ALA A 210 4.92 -35.12 -28.90
CA ALA A 210 3.86 -34.68 -28.00
C ALA A 210 3.59 -33.17 -28.13
N VAL A 211 4.63 -32.32 -28.13
CA VAL A 211 4.49 -30.86 -28.33
C VAL A 211 3.80 -30.55 -29.66
N LEU A 212 4.27 -31.18 -30.74
CA LEU A 212 3.74 -30.99 -32.08
C LEU A 212 2.27 -31.40 -32.16
N LEU A 213 1.94 -32.58 -31.61
CA LEU A 213 0.58 -33.11 -31.59
C LEU A 213 -0.37 -32.23 -30.79
N VAL A 214 0.02 -31.81 -29.58
CA VAL A 214 -0.81 -30.89 -28.79
C VAL A 214 -1.03 -29.57 -29.54
N SER A 215 0.02 -29.02 -30.14
CA SER A 215 -0.05 -27.78 -30.91
C SER A 215 -0.98 -27.90 -32.13
N LEU A 216 -0.92 -29.03 -32.84
CA LEU A 216 -1.77 -29.33 -33.98
C LEU A 216 -3.23 -29.51 -33.56
N LEU A 217 -3.48 -30.28 -32.50
CA LEU A 217 -4.82 -30.49 -31.96
C LEU A 217 -5.45 -29.18 -31.48
N ARG A 218 -4.67 -28.30 -30.81
CA ARG A 218 -5.13 -26.95 -30.40
C ARG A 218 -5.49 -26.08 -31.60
N ARG A 219 -4.80 -26.22 -32.74
CA ARG A 219 -5.13 -25.50 -33.98
C ARG A 219 -6.38 -26.06 -34.66
N LEU A 220 -6.56 -27.37 -34.67
CA LEU A 220 -7.71 -28.03 -35.30
C LEU A 220 -8.99 -27.82 -34.49
N ASN A 221 -8.94 -28.11 -33.19
CA ASN A 221 -10.08 -27.93 -32.28
C ASN A 221 -9.61 -27.72 -30.84
N ARG A 222 -9.78 -26.49 -30.35
CA ARG A 222 -9.44 -26.10 -28.97
C ARG A 222 -10.19 -26.87 -27.88
N LYS A 223 -11.28 -27.59 -28.22
CA LYS A 223 -12.06 -28.41 -27.27
C LYS A 223 -11.48 -29.81 -27.06
N LEU A 224 -10.52 -30.24 -27.88
CA LEU A 224 -9.90 -31.56 -27.73
C LEU A 224 -8.88 -31.54 -26.57
N PRO A 225 -8.85 -32.57 -25.71
CA PRO A 225 -7.88 -32.68 -24.62
C PRO A 225 -6.51 -33.09 -25.17
N GLY A 226 -5.86 -32.17 -25.88
CA GLY A 226 -4.64 -32.46 -26.64
C GLY A 226 -3.54 -33.07 -25.79
N ALA A 227 -3.35 -32.58 -24.57
CA ALA A 227 -2.36 -33.11 -23.62
C ALA A 227 -2.63 -34.58 -23.27
N LEU A 228 -3.87 -34.94 -22.94
CA LEU A 228 -4.25 -36.32 -22.61
C LEU A 228 -4.09 -37.25 -23.83
N ILE A 229 -4.53 -36.81 -25.01
CA ILE A 229 -4.40 -37.58 -26.26
C ILE A 229 -2.93 -37.83 -26.56
N ALA A 230 -2.08 -36.80 -26.47
CA ALA A 230 -0.65 -36.93 -26.67
C ALA A 230 0.01 -37.88 -25.67
N MET A 231 -0.38 -37.84 -24.40
CA MET A 231 0.12 -38.76 -23.38
C MET A 231 -0.26 -40.21 -23.64
N VAL A 232 -1.53 -40.48 -23.97
CA VAL A 232 -2.00 -41.84 -24.26
C VAL A 232 -1.30 -42.40 -25.49
N LEU A 233 -1.19 -41.62 -26.57
CA LEU A 233 -0.50 -42.05 -27.77
C LEU A 233 1.00 -42.27 -27.54
N ALA A 234 1.64 -41.42 -26.72
CA ALA A 234 3.04 -41.63 -26.34
C ALA A 234 3.21 -42.91 -25.51
N ALA A 235 2.33 -43.19 -24.54
CA ALA A 235 2.38 -44.41 -23.75
C ALA A 235 2.16 -45.67 -24.61
N VAL A 236 1.22 -45.62 -25.56
CA VAL A 236 1.00 -46.70 -26.53
C VAL A 236 2.24 -46.91 -27.41
N ALA A 237 2.88 -45.83 -27.87
CA ALA A 237 4.11 -45.91 -28.66
C ALA A 237 5.26 -46.56 -27.86
N VAL A 238 5.41 -46.21 -26.57
CA VAL A 238 6.38 -46.86 -25.68
C VAL A 238 6.08 -48.35 -25.51
N ALA A 239 4.81 -48.71 -25.28
CA ALA A 239 4.40 -50.10 -25.07
C ALA A 239 4.61 -50.96 -26.33
N LEU A 240 4.18 -50.48 -27.50
CA LEU A 240 4.31 -51.22 -28.77
C LEU A 240 5.76 -51.29 -29.26
N GLY A 241 6.50 -50.19 -29.14
CA GLY A 241 7.90 -50.10 -29.57
C GLY A 241 8.90 -50.66 -28.57
N ARG A 242 8.45 -51.09 -27.37
CA ARG A 242 9.31 -51.46 -26.24
C ARG A 242 10.40 -50.42 -25.95
N LEU A 243 10.05 -49.14 -26.10
CA LEU A 243 11.02 -48.03 -26.01
C LEU A 243 11.60 -47.87 -24.60
N ASN A 244 10.90 -48.38 -23.59
CA ASN A 244 11.41 -48.47 -22.23
C ASN A 244 12.66 -49.37 -22.13
N GLN A 245 12.76 -50.42 -22.95
CA GLN A 245 13.95 -51.28 -23.03
C GLN A 245 15.08 -50.62 -23.84
N GLN A 246 14.77 -49.58 -24.61
CA GLN A 246 15.72 -48.79 -25.41
C GLN A 246 16.21 -47.54 -24.66
N GLY A 247 15.99 -47.45 -23.34
CA GLY A 247 16.48 -46.33 -22.52
C GLY A 247 15.52 -45.14 -22.38
N VAL A 248 14.28 -45.22 -22.90
CA VAL A 248 13.28 -44.18 -22.61
C VAL A 248 12.83 -44.25 -21.16
N ALA A 249 13.08 -43.18 -20.41
CA ALA A 249 12.68 -43.07 -19.01
C ALA A 249 11.15 -43.00 -18.86
N VAL A 250 10.61 -43.90 -18.04
CA VAL A 250 9.17 -44.04 -17.72
C VAL A 250 8.90 -43.78 -16.23
N VAL A 251 7.62 -43.74 -15.84
CA VAL A 251 7.19 -43.48 -14.46
C VAL A 251 7.46 -44.66 -13.51
N GLY A 252 7.25 -45.91 -13.97
CA GLY A 252 7.50 -47.13 -13.20
C GLY A 252 6.25 -47.74 -12.53
N GLU A 253 6.46 -48.78 -11.72
CA GLU A 253 5.40 -49.48 -10.98
C GLU A 253 4.94 -48.72 -9.72
N LEU A 254 3.66 -48.87 -9.38
CA LEU A 254 3.02 -48.17 -8.26
C LEU A 254 2.70 -49.09 -7.07
N PRO A 255 2.85 -48.61 -5.82
CA PRO A 255 2.32 -49.29 -4.65
C PRO A 255 0.79 -49.31 -4.69
N ARG A 256 0.15 -50.38 -4.20
CA ARG A 256 -1.31 -50.62 -4.30
C ARG A 256 -2.09 -50.45 -2.99
N ASN A 257 -1.46 -49.95 -1.94
CA ASN A 257 -2.06 -49.87 -0.61
C ASN A 257 -2.85 -48.57 -0.42
N LEU A 258 -4.00 -48.64 0.26
CA LEU A 258 -4.74 -47.43 0.66
C LEU A 258 -3.97 -46.64 1.74
N PRO A 259 -4.15 -45.30 1.82
CA PRO A 259 -3.51 -44.48 2.86
C PRO A 259 -3.89 -44.97 4.28
N PRO A 260 -2.94 -45.46 5.09
CA PRO A 260 -3.20 -45.92 6.44
C PRO A 260 -3.28 -44.73 7.41
N LEU A 261 -3.99 -44.89 8.51
CA LEU A 261 -3.95 -43.92 9.61
C LEU A 261 -2.54 -43.85 10.21
N THR A 262 -2.09 -42.64 10.51
CA THR A 262 -0.79 -42.40 11.14
C THR A 262 -0.81 -42.84 12.60
N ASP A 263 0.28 -43.47 13.02
CA ASP A 263 0.50 -43.78 14.44
C ASP A 263 0.81 -42.50 15.22
N LEU A 264 -0.17 -42.03 15.98
CA LEU A 264 -0.07 -40.81 16.79
C LEU A 264 0.59 -41.04 18.16
N SER A 265 1.07 -42.24 18.47
CA SER A 265 1.77 -42.53 19.73
C SER A 265 3.02 -41.66 19.94
N PHE A 266 3.67 -41.24 18.85
CA PHE A 266 4.83 -40.34 18.86
C PHE A 266 4.48 -38.86 19.08
N LEU A 267 3.19 -38.49 19.03
CA LEU A 267 2.74 -37.11 19.24
C LEU A 267 2.78 -36.74 20.73
N THR A 268 3.95 -36.33 21.20
CA THR A 268 4.18 -35.88 22.57
C THR A 268 4.44 -34.38 22.63
N MET A 269 4.17 -33.74 23.77
CA MET A 269 4.40 -32.29 23.94
C MET A 269 5.85 -31.89 23.68
N SER A 270 6.81 -32.77 23.99
CA SER A 270 8.24 -32.58 23.69
C SER A 270 8.51 -32.57 22.19
N GLN A 271 7.93 -33.49 21.42
CA GLN A 271 8.09 -33.54 19.96
C GLN A 271 7.41 -32.34 19.29
N ILE A 272 6.23 -31.93 19.76
CA ILE A 272 5.56 -30.71 19.28
C ILE A 272 6.48 -29.50 19.45
N GLY A 273 7.09 -29.32 20.63
CA GLY A 273 8.01 -28.22 20.89
C GLY A 273 9.25 -28.25 19.98
N ARG A 274 9.82 -29.43 19.72
CA ARG A 274 10.99 -29.60 18.85
C ARG A 274 10.70 -29.31 17.38
N LEU A 275 9.56 -29.80 16.87
CA LEU A 275 9.18 -29.67 15.46
C LEU A 275 8.57 -28.30 15.13
N MET A 276 8.13 -27.53 16.13
CA MET A 276 7.43 -26.26 15.92
C MET A 276 8.17 -25.26 15.02
N PRO A 277 9.50 -25.01 15.18
CA PRO A 277 10.21 -24.05 14.33
C PRO A 277 10.22 -24.48 12.86
N GLY A 278 10.48 -25.76 12.59
CA GLY A 278 10.46 -26.31 11.23
C GLY A 278 9.06 -26.32 10.63
N ALA A 279 8.05 -26.71 11.42
CA ALA A 279 6.65 -26.67 11.01
C ALA A 279 6.18 -25.24 10.69
N LEU A 280 6.63 -24.23 11.45
CA LEU A 280 6.33 -22.82 11.16
C LEU A 280 6.97 -22.36 9.84
N ALA A 281 8.23 -22.74 9.60
CA ALA A 281 8.92 -22.43 8.35
C ALA A 281 8.23 -23.10 7.14
N ILE A 282 7.91 -24.39 7.23
CA ILE A 282 7.19 -25.15 6.20
C ILE A 282 5.79 -24.57 5.97
N ALA A 283 5.07 -24.20 7.03
CA ALA A 283 3.74 -23.62 6.93
C ALA A 283 3.75 -22.27 6.22
N ALA A 284 4.63 -21.36 6.65
CA ALA A 284 4.80 -20.06 6.02
C ALA A 284 5.19 -20.22 4.55
N MET A 285 6.14 -21.11 4.27
CA MET A 285 6.63 -21.37 2.93
C MET A 285 5.53 -21.93 2.01
N GLY A 286 4.79 -22.95 2.46
CA GLY A 286 3.69 -23.53 1.71
C GLY A 286 2.56 -22.53 1.41
N LEU A 287 2.28 -21.59 2.31
CA LEU A 287 1.31 -20.51 2.07
C LEU A 287 1.83 -19.48 1.06
N VAL A 288 3.11 -19.11 1.11
CA VAL A 288 3.72 -18.19 0.13
C VAL A 288 3.64 -18.81 -1.28
N GLU A 289 4.01 -20.08 -1.46
CA GLU A 289 3.87 -20.78 -2.74
C GLU A 289 2.42 -20.79 -3.22
N THR A 290 1.52 -21.24 -2.35
CA THR A 290 0.08 -21.38 -2.66
C THR A 290 -0.53 -20.04 -3.09
N MET A 291 -0.23 -18.96 -2.38
CA MET A 291 -0.73 -17.62 -2.71
C MET A 291 -0.17 -17.10 -4.03
N SER A 292 1.11 -17.31 -4.26
CA SER A 292 1.79 -16.88 -5.48
C SER A 292 1.18 -17.55 -6.71
N ILE A 293 0.97 -18.87 -6.65
CA ILE A 293 0.34 -19.65 -7.72
C ILE A 293 -1.13 -19.23 -7.90
N SER A 294 -1.89 -19.17 -6.81
CA SER A 294 -3.32 -18.87 -6.87
C SER A 294 -3.57 -17.48 -7.45
N ARG A 295 -2.76 -16.48 -7.09
CA ARG A 295 -2.85 -15.12 -7.65
C ARG A 295 -2.41 -15.05 -9.11
N SER A 296 -1.35 -15.75 -9.47
CA SER A 296 -0.91 -15.87 -10.86
C SER A 296 -2.03 -16.41 -11.75
N LEU A 297 -2.67 -17.51 -11.33
CA LEU A 297 -3.79 -18.10 -12.09
C LEU A 297 -5.07 -17.27 -11.99
N ALA A 298 -5.33 -16.62 -10.86
CA ALA A 298 -6.46 -15.70 -10.71
C ALA A 298 -6.35 -14.47 -11.61
N SER A 299 -5.14 -13.99 -11.89
CA SER A 299 -4.92 -12.88 -12.83
C SER A 299 -5.20 -13.27 -14.30
N GLN A 300 -5.11 -14.56 -14.61
CA GLN A 300 -5.37 -15.13 -15.94
C GLN A 300 -6.81 -15.65 -16.09
N SER A 301 -7.57 -15.71 -15.00
CA SER A 301 -8.98 -16.12 -14.96
C SER A 301 -9.85 -14.99 -14.41
N THR A 302 -11.17 -15.19 -14.38
CA THR A 302 -12.11 -14.24 -13.75
C THR A 302 -12.48 -14.66 -12.32
N GLN A 303 -11.71 -15.57 -11.71
CA GLN A 303 -12.03 -16.07 -10.37
C GLN A 303 -11.78 -15.02 -9.30
N ARG A 304 -12.56 -15.07 -8.22
CA ARG A 304 -12.30 -14.30 -7.00
C ARG A 304 -11.62 -15.21 -5.97
N LEU A 305 -10.40 -14.85 -5.61
CA LEU A 305 -9.62 -15.57 -4.62
C LEU A 305 -9.85 -14.97 -3.23
N ASP A 306 -10.28 -15.78 -2.27
CA ASP A 306 -10.26 -15.46 -0.85
C ASP A 306 -9.04 -16.15 -0.20
N SER A 307 -8.01 -15.36 0.10
CA SER A 307 -6.75 -15.85 0.66
C SER A 307 -6.92 -16.51 2.04
N ASN A 308 -7.86 -16.05 2.87
CA ASN A 308 -8.07 -16.63 4.20
C ASN A 308 -8.74 -18.00 4.10
N GLN A 309 -9.70 -18.13 3.19
CA GLN A 309 -10.31 -19.42 2.88
C GLN A 309 -9.29 -20.39 2.27
N GLU A 310 -8.40 -19.91 1.41
CA GLU A 310 -7.34 -20.73 0.86
C GLU A 310 -6.35 -21.21 1.95
N PHE A 311 -5.97 -20.35 2.90
CA PHE A 311 -5.16 -20.75 4.07
C PHE A 311 -5.84 -21.86 4.88
N LEU A 312 -7.15 -21.73 5.11
CA LEU A 312 -7.93 -22.76 5.78
C LEU A 312 -7.95 -24.07 4.98
N GLY A 313 -8.15 -24.00 3.66
CA GLY A 313 -8.15 -25.16 2.77
C GLY A 313 -6.83 -25.92 2.78
N GLN A 314 -5.70 -25.20 2.66
CA GLN A 314 -4.36 -25.80 2.76
C GLN A 314 -4.11 -26.37 4.17
N GLY A 315 -4.57 -25.67 5.21
CA GLY A 315 -4.40 -26.13 6.58
C GLY A 315 -5.17 -27.42 6.87
N LEU A 316 -6.43 -27.50 6.44
CA LEU A 316 -7.24 -28.72 6.53
C LEU A 316 -6.65 -29.85 5.68
N ALA A 317 -6.13 -29.53 4.50
CA ALA A 317 -5.45 -30.52 3.65
C ALA A 317 -4.23 -31.11 4.36
N ASN A 318 -3.37 -30.28 4.96
CA ASN A 318 -2.20 -30.74 5.71
C ASN A 318 -2.56 -31.54 6.98
N ILE A 319 -3.63 -31.16 7.70
CA ILE A 319 -4.18 -31.97 8.80
C ILE A 319 -4.60 -33.35 8.28
N ALA A 320 -5.41 -33.41 7.23
CA ALA A 320 -5.89 -34.68 6.70
C ALA A 320 -4.72 -35.54 6.18
N VAL A 321 -3.82 -34.95 5.39
CA VAL A 321 -2.63 -35.64 4.89
C VAL A 321 -1.79 -36.22 6.04
N GLY A 322 -1.56 -35.47 7.11
CA GLY A 322 -0.83 -35.94 8.28
C GLY A 322 -1.55 -37.01 9.10
N LEU A 323 -2.89 -37.10 9.03
CA LEU A 323 -3.66 -38.19 9.67
C LEU A 323 -3.61 -39.50 8.87
N PHE A 324 -3.39 -39.42 7.56
CA PHE A 324 -3.39 -40.55 6.63
C PHE A 324 -1.99 -40.86 6.09
N SER A 325 -0.97 -40.64 6.91
CA SER A 325 0.43 -41.02 6.66
C SER A 325 1.02 -40.42 5.39
N GLY A 326 0.61 -39.20 5.05
CA GLY A 326 1.34 -38.35 4.12
C GLY A 326 2.30 -37.41 4.84
N TYR A 327 2.81 -36.42 4.12
CA TYR A 327 3.74 -35.40 4.64
C TYR A 327 3.34 -34.00 4.11
N PRO A 328 3.92 -32.90 4.60
CA PRO A 328 3.47 -31.55 4.24
C PRO A 328 3.30 -31.31 2.73
N CYS A 329 2.20 -30.65 2.38
CA CYS A 329 1.79 -30.36 1.02
C CYS A 329 1.50 -28.87 0.80
N SER A 330 1.61 -28.43 -0.45
CA SER A 330 1.29 -27.08 -0.91
C SER A 330 0.76 -27.10 -2.35
N GLY A 331 0.37 -25.93 -2.85
CA GLY A 331 0.06 -25.76 -4.26
C GLY A 331 1.27 -26.00 -5.17
N SER A 332 1.07 -26.65 -6.32
CA SER A 332 2.11 -26.82 -7.35
C SER A 332 1.81 -25.95 -8.56
N PHE A 333 2.78 -25.11 -8.94
CA PHE A 333 2.67 -24.23 -10.10
C PHE A 333 2.46 -25.04 -11.39
N THR A 334 3.30 -26.05 -11.63
CA THR A 334 3.24 -26.92 -12.81
C THR A 334 1.90 -27.65 -12.94
N ARG A 335 1.41 -28.27 -11.86
CA ARG A 335 0.12 -28.99 -11.88
C ARG A 335 -1.07 -28.04 -12.07
N SER A 336 -1.02 -26.88 -11.40
CA SER A 336 -2.10 -25.89 -11.49
C SER A 336 -2.14 -25.20 -12.86
N ALA A 337 -0.98 -24.97 -13.49
CA ALA A 337 -0.89 -24.47 -14.86
C ALA A 337 -1.48 -25.47 -15.87
N VAL A 338 -1.16 -26.76 -15.75
CA VAL A 338 -1.77 -27.81 -16.58
C VAL A 338 -3.26 -27.92 -16.34
N ASN A 339 -3.71 -27.80 -15.09
CA ASN A 339 -5.13 -27.80 -14.74
C ASN A 339 -5.88 -26.67 -15.45
N PHE A 340 -5.32 -25.46 -15.40
CA PHE A 340 -5.85 -24.29 -16.10
C PHE A 340 -5.86 -24.49 -17.62
N ASP A 341 -4.76 -24.95 -18.21
CA ASP A 341 -4.61 -25.18 -19.65
C ASP A 341 -5.53 -26.30 -20.17
N ALA A 342 -5.83 -27.30 -19.34
CA ALA A 342 -6.77 -28.38 -19.66
C ALA A 342 -8.24 -27.92 -19.59
N GLY A 343 -8.48 -26.68 -19.17
CA GLY A 343 -9.81 -26.06 -19.16
C GLY A 343 -10.59 -26.27 -17.87
N ALA A 344 -9.92 -26.47 -16.73
CA ALA A 344 -10.58 -26.56 -15.43
C ALA A 344 -11.39 -25.29 -15.13
N GLN A 345 -12.67 -25.47 -14.81
CA GLN A 345 -13.60 -24.38 -14.54
C GLN A 345 -13.88 -24.24 -13.05
N THR A 346 -13.85 -25.36 -12.32
CA THR A 346 -14.11 -25.39 -10.89
C THR A 346 -13.07 -26.21 -10.11
N ARG A 347 -13.15 -26.10 -8.79
CA ARG A 347 -12.32 -26.87 -7.83
C ARG A 347 -12.50 -28.38 -7.96
N PHE A 348 -13.61 -28.83 -8.53
CA PHE A 348 -13.83 -30.25 -8.78
C PHE A 348 -12.75 -30.86 -9.69
N ALA A 349 -12.08 -30.07 -10.54
CA ALA A 349 -10.93 -30.57 -11.30
C ALA A 349 -9.79 -31.06 -10.38
N SER A 350 -9.55 -30.43 -9.24
CA SER A 350 -8.57 -30.88 -8.24
C SER A 350 -9.11 -32.03 -7.37
N LEU A 351 -10.41 -32.04 -7.07
CA LEU A 351 -11.04 -33.21 -6.46
C LEU A 351 -10.85 -34.46 -7.34
N PHE A 352 -11.18 -34.35 -8.63
CA PHE A 352 -11.07 -35.43 -9.59
C PHE A 352 -9.63 -35.86 -9.82
N SER A 353 -8.65 -34.93 -9.81
CA SER A 353 -7.24 -35.33 -9.92
C SER A 353 -6.83 -36.26 -8.78
N GLY A 354 -7.17 -35.93 -7.53
CA GLY A 354 -6.90 -36.79 -6.37
C GLY A 354 -7.61 -38.16 -6.47
N LEU A 355 -8.88 -38.16 -6.90
CA LEU A 355 -9.63 -39.41 -7.12
C LEU A 355 -9.06 -40.26 -8.26
N PHE A 356 -8.58 -39.64 -9.34
CA PHE A 356 -7.94 -40.36 -10.44
C PHE A 356 -6.57 -40.89 -10.06
N VAL A 357 -5.79 -40.18 -9.23
CA VAL A 357 -4.54 -40.73 -8.66
C VAL A 357 -4.85 -41.94 -7.79
N LEU A 358 -5.89 -41.87 -6.94
CA LEU A 358 -6.34 -43.00 -6.13
C LEU A 358 -6.76 -44.19 -7.01
N LEU A 359 -7.59 -43.94 -8.03
CA LEU A 359 -8.01 -44.96 -8.99
C LEU A 359 -6.81 -45.54 -9.75
N ALA A 360 -5.86 -44.71 -10.16
CA ALA A 360 -4.68 -45.14 -10.89
C ALA A 360 -3.76 -46.00 -10.02
N MET A 361 -3.60 -45.64 -8.75
CA MET A 361 -2.85 -46.41 -7.76
C MET A 361 -3.45 -47.82 -7.55
N LEU A 362 -4.79 -47.94 -7.54
CA LEU A 362 -5.48 -49.22 -7.32
C LEU A 362 -5.62 -50.08 -8.58
N VAL A 363 -5.84 -49.46 -9.74
CA VAL A 363 -6.24 -50.16 -10.98
C VAL A 363 -5.23 -50.00 -12.12
N LEU A 364 -4.64 -48.82 -12.29
CA LEU A 364 -3.75 -48.51 -13.43
C LEU A 364 -2.26 -48.70 -13.14
N ALA A 365 -1.88 -49.21 -11.96
CA ALA A 365 -0.50 -49.52 -11.58
C ALA A 365 0.37 -50.21 -12.65
N PRO A 366 -0.12 -51.21 -13.42
CA PRO A 366 0.71 -51.83 -14.46
C PRO A 366 0.90 -50.93 -15.70
N PHE A 367 0.01 -49.98 -15.96
CA PHE A 367 0.07 -49.13 -17.16
C PHE A 367 0.99 -47.93 -17.00
N THR A 368 1.27 -47.49 -15.77
CA THR A 368 2.18 -46.36 -15.51
C THR A 368 3.63 -46.67 -15.88
N ALA A 369 3.99 -47.96 -15.96
CA ALA A 369 5.27 -48.43 -16.47
C ALA A 369 5.54 -48.04 -17.94
N TYR A 370 4.53 -47.60 -18.70
CA TYR A 370 4.67 -47.20 -20.10
C TYR A 370 4.60 -45.69 -20.34
N VAL A 371 4.34 -44.88 -19.30
CA VAL A 371 4.17 -43.43 -19.46
C VAL A 371 5.56 -42.76 -19.59
N PRO A 372 5.92 -42.17 -20.74
CA PRO A 372 7.24 -41.58 -20.93
C PRO A 372 7.38 -40.20 -20.28
N ARG A 373 8.50 -39.97 -19.57
CA ARG A 373 8.81 -38.67 -18.97
C ARG A 373 8.95 -37.55 -20.01
N ALA A 374 9.46 -37.86 -21.20
CA ALA A 374 9.64 -36.89 -22.27
C ALA A 374 8.34 -36.27 -22.77
N ALA A 375 7.26 -37.06 -22.90
CA ALA A 375 5.97 -36.54 -23.34
C ALA A 375 5.36 -35.61 -22.29
N LEU A 376 5.49 -35.97 -21.00
CA LEU A 376 5.10 -35.10 -19.88
C LEU A 376 5.83 -33.76 -19.96
N SER A 377 7.16 -33.79 -20.04
CA SER A 377 7.98 -32.57 -20.11
C SER A 377 7.69 -31.72 -21.34
N GLY A 378 7.44 -32.32 -22.50
CA GLY A 378 7.00 -31.60 -23.70
C GLY A 378 5.70 -30.83 -23.48
N ILE A 379 4.69 -31.47 -22.88
CA ILE A 379 3.42 -30.81 -22.53
C ILE A 379 3.67 -29.66 -21.54
N LEU A 380 4.50 -29.87 -20.53
CA LEU A 380 4.84 -28.85 -19.53
C LEU A 380 5.51 -27.63 -20.17
N ILE A 381 6.46 -27.82 -21.09
CA ILE A 381 7.09 -26.72 -21.83
C ILE A 381 6.03 -25.88 -22.55
N LEU A 382 5.07 -26.52 -23.24
CA LEU A 382 4.02 -25.81 -23.96
C LEU A 382 3.13 -24.99 -23.00
N THR A 383 2.77 -25.55 -21.85
CA THR A 383 1.98 -24.81 -20.83
C THR A 383 2.77 -23.65 -20.24
N ALA A 384 4.06 -23.83 -19.97
CA ALA A 384 4.94 -22.84 -19.36
C ALA A 384 5.15 -21.62 -20.28
N LEU A 385 5.28 -21.84 -21.59
CA LEU A 385 5.35 -20.77 -22.58
C LEU A 385 4.05 -19.94 -22.65
N GLY A 386 2.89 -20.54 -22.34
CA GLY A 386 1.61 -19.85 -22.26
C GLY A 386 1.54 -18.81 -21.13
N MET A 387 2.34 -18.97 -20.08
CA MET A 387 2.35 -18.09 -18.90
C MET A 387 3.07 -16.76 -19.17
N VAL A 388 3.86 -16.68 -20.24
CA VAL A 388 4.58 -15.47 -20.64
C VAL A 388 3.65 -14.56 -21.46
N ASN A 389 2.88 -13.71 -20.77
CA ASN A 389 1.98 -12.76 -21.43
C ASN A 389 2.72 -11.54 -22.00
N ARG A 390 3.25 -11.68 -23.23
CA ARG A 390 4.02 -10.62 -23.93
C ARG A 390 3.27 -9.30 -24.07
N ARG A 391 1.93 -9.35 -24.22
CA ARG A 391 1.11 -8.13 -24.38
C ARG A 391 1.07 -7.33 -23.08
N GLU A 392 0.87 -8.02 -21.96
CA GLU A 392 0.81 -7.37 -20.65
C GLU A 392 2.18 -6.86 -20.20
N ILE A 393 3.25 -7.64 -20.44
CA ILE A 393 4.63 -7.19 -20.22
C ILE A 393 4.90 -5.89 -21.00
N SER A 394 4.55 -5.84 -22.29
CA SER A 394 4.72 -4.62 -23.09
C SER A 394 3.86 -3.45 -22.59
N ARG A 395 2.68 -3.71 -22.04
CA ARG A 395 1.81 -2.67 -21.47
C ARG A 395 2.42 -2.06 -20.21
N ILE A 396 2.93 -2.89 -19.31
CA ILE A 396 3.58 -2.46 -18.07
C ILE A 396 4.87 -1.68 -18.37
N LEU A 397 5.71 -2.17 -19.29
CA LEU A 397 6.96 -1.50 -19.69
C LEU A 397 6.74 -0.11 -20.31
N ARG A 398 5.61 0.09 -21.00
CA ARG A 398 5.23 1.39 -21.57
C ARG A 398 4.45 2.29 -20.59
N GLY A 399 4.06 1.75 -19.43
CA GLY A 399 3.25 2.43 -18.42
C GLY A 399 4.10 3.21 -17.41
N ALA A 400 3.80 3.02 -16.12
CA ALA A 400 4.53 3.68 -15.04
C ALA A 400 5.90 3.03 -14.83
N ARG A 401 6.96 3.84 -14.73
CA ARG A 401 8.34 3.37 -14.51
C ARG A 401 8.48 2.49 -13.26
N ALA A 402 7.78 2.84 -12.18
CA ALA A 402 7.82 2.08 -10.94
C ALA A 402 7.27 0.65 -11.12
N ASP A 403 6.15 0.51 -11.83
CA ASP A 403 5.55 -0.79 -12.14
C ASP A 403 6.46 -1.63 -13.05
N ALA A 404 7.09 -1.01 -14.04
CA ALA A 404 8.07 -1.66 -14.90
C ALA A 404 9.27 -2.21 -14.11
N VAL A 405 9.83 -1.41 -13.19
CA VAL A 405 10.93 -1.84 -12.33
C VAL A 405 10.51 -3.00 -11.43
N ILE A 406 9.32 -2.92 -10.79
CA ILE A 406 8.78 -3.99 -9.95
C ILE A 406 8.67 -5.30 -10.74
N MET A 407 8.11 -5.24 -11.95
CA MET A 407 7.93 -6.41 -12.81
C MET A 407 9.28 -7.02 -13.22
N ILE A 408 10.25 -6.19 -13.66
CA ILE A 408 11.59 -6.66 -14.08
C ILE A 408 12.33 -7.29 -12.90
N VAL A 409 12.34 -6.63 -11.74
CA VAL A 409 13.01 -7.14 -10.53
C VAL A 409 12.37 -8.47 -10.12
N THR A 410 11.05 -8.58 -10.14
CA THR A 410 10.36 -9.84 -9.82
C THR A 410 10.69 -10.94 -10.83
N LEU A 411 10.72 -10.62 -12.12
CA LEU A 411 11.09 -11.57 -13.18
C LEU A 411 12.52 -12.09 -12.99
N LEU A 412 13.50 -11.19 -12.79
CA LEU A 412 14.89 -11.58 -12.56
C LEU A 412 15.04 -12.36 -11.26
N ALA A 413 14.39 -11.92 -10.17
CA ALA A 413 14.39 -12.64 -8.92
C ALA A 413 13.80 -14.05 -9.07
N THR A 414 12.78 -14.24 -9.91
CA THR A 414 12.20 -15.58 -10.15
C THR A 414 13.14 -16.50 -10.94
N LEU A 415 14.05 -15.93 -11.74
CA LEU A 415 15.03 -16.70 -12.52
C LEU A 415 16.27 -17.07 -11.72
N PHE A 416 16.67 -16.24 -10.75
CA PHE A 416 17.94 -16.35 -10.04
C PHE A 416 17.82 -16.67 -8.54
N LEU A 417 16.64 -16.49 -7.95
CA LEU A 417 16.35 -16.84 -6.56
C LEU A 417 15.27 -17.91 -6.51
N HIS A 418 15.06 -18.51 -5.35
CA HIS A 418 13.92 -19.40 -5.14
C HIS A 418 12.60 -18.63 -5.33
N LEU A 419 11.57 -19.29 -5.87
CA LEU A 419 10.34 -18.66 -6.35
C LEU A 419 9.64 -17.83 -5.27
N GLU A 420 9.66 -18.28 -4.03
CA GLU A 420 9.10 -17.60 -2.87
C GLU A 420 9.74 -16.24 -2.60
N PHE A 421 11.08 -16.16 -2.66
CA PHE A 421 11.81 -14.93 -2.41
C PHE A 421 11.58 -13.93 -3.54
N ALA A 422 11.34 -14.41 -4.76
CA ALA A 422 11.00 -13.55 -5.88
C ALA A 422 9.69 -12.79 -5.66
N VAL A 423 8.63 -13.48 -5.20
CA VAL A 423 7.35 -12.84 -4.90
C VAL A 423 7.46 -11.92 -3.69
N LEU A 424 8.17 -12.33 -2.64
CA LEU A 424 8.39 -11.49 -1.46
C LEU A 424 9.16 -10.21 -1.82
N ALA A 425 10.22 -10.32 -2.62
CA ALA A 425 10.97 -9.16 -3.11
C ALA A 425 10.08 -8.21 -3.92
N GLY A 426 9.22 -8.75 -4.80
CA GLY A 426 8.25 -7.97 -5.55
C GLY A 426 7.23 -7.24 -4.66
N ILE A 427 6.70 -7.90 -3.63
CA ILE A 427 5.79 -7.30 -2.64
C ILE A 427 6.49 -6.20 -1.85
N LEU A 428 7.67 -6.48 -1.30
CA LEU A 428 8.45 -5.51 -0.53
C LEU A 428 8.79 -4.29 -1.36
N LEU A 429 9.22 -4.47 -2.61
CA LEU A 429 9.50 -3.36 -3.51
C LEU A 429 8.23 -2.56 -3.84
N SER A 430 7.10 -3.22 -4.09
CA SER A 430 5.80 -2.55 -4.29
C SER A 430 5.40 -1.73 -3.06
N PHE A 431 5.60 -2.27 -1.86
CA PHE A 431 5.32 -1.60 -0.60
C PHE A 431 6.23 -0.39 -0.35
N VAL A 432 7.54 -0.54 -0.60
CA VAL A 432 8.51 0.57 -0.48
C VAL A 432 8.18 1.69 -1.46
N VAL A 433 7.89 1.36 -2.72
CA VAL A 433 7.47 2.35 -3.74
C VAL A 433 6.19 3.06 -3.32
N TYR A 434 5.21 2.33 -2.79
CA TYR A 434 3.97 2.91 -2.28
C TYR A 434 4.23 3.88 -1.13
N ILE A 435 5.03 3.48 -0.13
CA ILE A 435 5.41 4.34 1.00
C ILE A 435 6.12 5.59 0.52
N ILE A 436 7.11 5.47 -0.37
CA ILE A 436 7.83 6.65 -0.89
C ILE A 436 6.86 7.61 -1.57
N LYS A 437 5.90 7.09 -2.33
CA LYS A 437 4.90 7.90 -3.03
C LYS A 437 3.94 8.61 -2.05
N THR A 438 3.55 7.98 -0.95
CA THR A 438 2.67 8.59 0.05
C THR A 438 3.41 9.52 1.02
N SER A 439 4.72 9.30 1.23
CA SER A 439 5.58 10.11 2.11
C SER A 439 5.97 11.48 1.50
N VAL A 440 5.64 11.73 0.23
CA VAL A 440 5.90 13.01 -0.44
C VAL A 440 4.58 13.61 -0.93
N PRO A 441 3.68 14.01 -0.01
CA PRO A 441 2.42 14.65 -0.40
C PRO A 441 2.71 15.97 -1.11
N GLN A 442 1.87 16.35 -2.06
CA GLN A 442 2.05 17.64 -2.72
C GLN A 442 1.57 18.77 -1.80
N VAL A 443 2.48 19.69 -1.47
CA VAL A 443 2.17 20.89 -0.70
C VAL A 443 2.39 22.09 -1.61
N ILE A 444 1.28 22.64 -2.09
CA ILE A 444 1.29 23.62 -3.18
C ILE A 444 0.69 24.95 -2.73
N PRO A 445 1.36 26.08 -2.99
CA PRO A 445 0.75 27.39 -2.80
C PRO A 445 -0.35 27.59 -3.86
N VAL A 446 -1.52 28.06 -3.44
CA VAL A 446 -2.67 28.21 -4.33
C VAL A 446 -3.22 29.64 -4.28
N LEU A 447 -3.77 30.07 -5.40
CA LEU A 447 -4.37 31.39 -5.58
C LEU A 447 -5.77 31.22 -6.17
N PRO A 448 -6.72 32.13 -5.88
CA PRO A 448 -8.03 32.07 -6.50
C PRO A 448 -7.93 32.21 -8.03
N ASP A 449 -8.86 31.57 -8.74
CA ASP A 449 -9.10 31.78 -10.16
C ASP A 449 -9.65 33.20 -10.42
N ASP A 450 -9.77 33.57 -11.69
CA ASP A 450 -10.18 34.95 -12.07
C ASP A 450 -11.64 35.26 -11.69
N GLU A 451 -12.46 34.24 -11.45
CA GLU A 451 -13.83 34.36 -10.94
C GLU A 451 -13.91 34.34 -9.39
N PHE A 452 -12.80 34.13 -8.69
CA PHE A 452 -12.71 33.96 -7.24
C PHE A 452 -13.60 32.84 -6.66
N ARG A 453 -13.75 31.74 -7.40
CA ARG A 453 -14.56 30.57 -7.02
C ARG A 453 -13.71 29.38 -6.61
N HIS A 454 -12.57 29.18 -7.25
CA HIS A 454 -11.69 28.04 -7.00
C HIS A 454 -10.28 28.49 -6.69
N PHE A 455 -9.57 27.73 -5.87
CA PHE A 455 -8.14 27.92 -5.67
C PHE A 455 -7.37 26.95 -6.57
N LEU A 456 -6.42 27.48 -7.33
CA LEU A 456 -5.60 26.77 -8.29
C LEU A 456 -4.13 27.09 -8.07
N HIS A 457 -3.24 26.15 -8.39
CA HIS A 457 -1.80 26.38 -8.40
C HIS A 457 -1.44 27.25 -9.61
N GLN A 458 -1.08 28.51 -9.35
CA GLN A 458 -0.81 29.54 -10.38
C GLN A 458 0.54 30.21 -10.12
N PRO A 459 1.68 29.54 -10.41
CA PRO A 459 3.01 30.02 -10.02
C PRO A 459 3.45 31.30 -10.76
N SER A 460 2.80 31.64 -11.88
CA SER A 460 3.07 32.86 -12.65
C SER A 460 2.32 34.09 -12.13
N LYS A 461 1.28 33.92 -11.31
CA LYS A 461 0.51 35.05 -10.76
C LYS A 461 1.19 35.59 -9.50
N PRO A 462 1.17 36.91 -9.28
CA PRO A 462 1.75 37.48 -8.08
C PRO A 462 0.95 37.07 -6.84
N THR A 463 1.65 36.81 -5.74
CA THR A 463 1.07 36.36 -4.47
C THR A 463 0.75 37.53 -3.53
N CYS A 464 -0.09 37.27 -2.52
CA CYS A 464 -0.36 38.25 -1.49
C CYS A 464 0.87 38.36 -0.57
N PRO A 465 1.37 39.56 -0.25
CA PRO A 465 2.53 39.71 0.62
C PRO A 465 2.21 39.38 2.09
N GLN A 466 0.94 39.27 2.51
CA GLN A 466 0.57 39.04 3.91
C GLN A 466 0.08 37.61 4.19
N LEU A 467 -0.56 36.98 3.20
CA LEU A 467 -1.26 35.71 3.37
C LEU A 467 -0.75 34.69 2.35
N ALA A 468 -0.24 33.57 2.86
CA ALA A 468 0.00 32.36 2.09
C ALA A 468 -1.23 31.44 2.18
N VAL A 469 -1.66 30.86 1.06
CA VAL A 469 -2.71 29.84 1.03
C VAL A 469 -2.12 28.56 0.45
N PHE A 470 -2.25 27.45 1.17
CA PHE A 470 -1.67 26.16 0.78
C PHE A 470 -2.72 25.07 0.71
N ASP A 471 -2.67 24.26 -0.34
CA ASP A 471 -3.33 22.95 -0.39
C ASP A 471 -2.33 21.86 0.03
N ILE A 472 -2.73 21.04 1.00
CA ILE A 472 -2.03 19.80 1.36
C ILE A 472 -2.76 18.64 0.68
N LEU A 473 -2.14 18.07 -0.35
CA LEU A 473 -2.67 16.96 -1.14
C LEU A 473 -2.04 15.64 -0.69
N GLY A 474 -2.63 15.04 0.35
CA GLY A 474 -2.20 13.76 0.91
C GLY A 474 -2.40 13.71 2.43
N ASP A 475 -2.14 12.56 3.04
CA ASP A 475 -2.29 12.36 4.48
C ASP A 475 -1.08 12.90 5.26
N LEU A 476 -1.33 13.33 6.50
CA LEU A 476 -0.31 13.87 7.40
C LEU A 476 0.10 12.82 8.44
N TYR A 477 1.05 11.98 8.08
CA TYR A 477 1.59 10.96 8.97
C TYR A 477 3.12 11.05 9.11
N PHE A 478 3.71 10.26 10.01
CA PHE A 478 5.15 10.28 10.33
C PHE A 478 6.09 10.26 9.11
N GLY A 479 5.68 9.62 8.00
CA GLY A 479 6.48 9.57 6.77
C GLY A 479 6.40 10.82 5.91
N ALA A 480 5.33 11.61 6.06
CA ALA A 480 5.01 12.78 5.22
C ALA A 480 5.34 14.13 5.87
N VAL A 481 5.33 14.19 7.21
CA VAL A 481 5.42 15.45 7.96
C VAL A 481 6.65 16.29 7.64
N SER A 482 7.83 15.66 7.50
CA SER A 482 9.07 16.38 7.20
C SER A 482 9.01 17.07 5.84
N HIS A 483 8.37 16.46 4.85
CA HIS A 483 8.23 17.06 3.52
C HIS A 483 7.29 18.28 3.57
N VAL A 484 6.19 18.16 4.31
CA VAL A 484 5.20 19.23 4.46
C VAL A 484 5.80 20.44 5.16
N GLU A 485 6.48 20.22 6.29
CA GLU A 485 7.14 21.28 7.05
C GLU A 485 8.22 21.98 6.22
N GLN A 486 9.04 21.21 5.49
CA GLN A 486 10.07 21.77 4.61
C GLN A 486 9.47 22.57 3.46
N ALA A 487 8.39 22.09 2.84
CA ALA A 487 7.74 22.79 1.73
C ALA A 487 7.16 24.14 2.16
N ILE A 488 6.46 24.18 3.31
CA ILE A 488 5.92 25.43 3.88
C ILE A 488 7.06 26.36 4.29
N SER A 489 8.03 25.86 5.05
CA SER A 489 9.16 26.66 5.55
C SER A 489 9.98 27.25 4.41
N LYS A 490 10.23 26.49 3.34
CA LYS A 490 10.93 26.96 2.14
C LYS A 490 10.17 28.09 1.44
N HIS A 491 8.84 28.01 1.38
CA HIS A 491 8.03 29.07 0.77
C HIS A 491 8.02 30.35 1.61
N LEU A 492 7.87 30.22 2.93
CA LEU A 492 7.88 31.37 3.84
C LEU A 492 9.27 32.02 3.91
N ALA A 493 10.35 31.25 3.76
CA ALA A 493 11.71 31.80 3.64
C ALA A 493 11.90 32.65 2.36
N ILE A 494 11.24 32.27 1.25
CA ILE A 494 11.24 33.05 0.00
C ILE A 494 10.33 34.28 0.11
N ASN A 495 9.24 34.18 0.88
CA ASN A 495 8.25 35.24 1.05
C ASN A 495 8.12 35.67 2.53
N PRO A 496 9.14 36.31 3.13
CA PRO A 496 9.20 36.59 4.57
C PRO A 496 8.13 37.59 5.06
N THR A 497 7.48 38.31 4.15
CA THR A 497 6.37 39.21 4.47
C THR A 497 5.07 38.45 4.77
N GLN A 498 4.93 37.21 4.29
CA GLN A 498 3.74 36.37 4.49
C GLN A 498 3.71 35.80 5.90
N ARG A 499 3.13 36.55 6.82
CA ARG A 499 3.02 36.14 8.23
C ARG A 499 1.79 35.29 8.51
N PHE A 500 0.76 35.34 7.67
CA PHE A 500 -0.44 34.54 7.87
C PHE A 500 -0.46 33.35 6.92
N LEU A 501 -0.85 32.18 7.43
CA LEU A 501 -0.96 30.95 6.65
C LEU A 501 -2.38 30.41 6.72
N LEU A 502 -2.99 30.15 5.57
CA LEU A 502 -4.26 29.44 5.44
C LEU A 502 -4.01 28.05 4.84
N LEU A 503 -4.22 27.00 5.65
CA LEU A 503 -4.12 25.61 5.22
C LEU A 503 -5.47 25.07 4.78
N ARG A 504 -5.53 24.58 3.54
CA ARG A 504 -6.68 23.87 2.98
C ARG A 504 -6.48 22.36 3.22
N MET A 505 -7.30 21.81 4.11
CA MET A 505 -7.16 20.44 4.63
C MET A 505 -8.09 19.43 3.95
N GLN A 506 -8.74 19.81 2.85
CA GLN A 506 -9.80 19.05 2.18
C GLN A 506 -9.39 17.64 1.70
N SER A 507 -8.12 17.49 1.33
CA SER A 507 -7.52 16.26 0.80
C SER A 507 -6.80 15.44 1.86
N VAL A 508 -6.66 15.96 3.08
CA VAL A 508 -6.06 15.26 4.22
C VAL A 508 -7.14 14.38 4.85
N GLN A 509 -7.11 13.07 4.57
CA GLN A 509 -8.10 12.12 5.09
C GLN A 509 -7.69 11.60 6.46
N GLN A 510 -6.39 11.40 6.65
CA GLN A 510 -5.81 10.90 7.88
C GLN A 510 -4.68 11.82 8.37
N CYS A 511 -4.60 11.89 9.70
CA CYS A 511 -3.51 12.53 10.40
C CYS A 511 -3.12 11.62 11.57
N ASP A 512 -1.83 11.49 11.86
CA ASP A 512 -1.36 10.80 13.06
C ASP A 512 -0.80 11.80 14.10
N TYR A 513 -0.29 11.27 15.22
CA TYR A 513 0.26 12.11 16.28
C TYR A 513 1.49 12.92 15.82
N SER A 514 2.33 12.35 14.95
CA SER A 514 3.46 13.08 14.35
C SER A 514 2.95 14.23 13.48
N GLY A 515 1.88 14.01 12.71
CA GLY A 515 1.17 15.04 11.96
C GLY A 515 0.72 16.20 12.84
N ILE A 516 0.07 15.90 13.97
CA ILE A 516 -0.35 16.92 14.94
C ILE A 516 0.86 17.69 15.48
N HIS A 517 1.91 17.01 15.92
CA HIS A 517 3.10 17.66 16.46
C HIS A 517 3.78 18.58 15.43
N THR A 518 3.83 18.17 14.16
CA THR A 518 4.36 19.04 13.09
C THR A 518 3.46 20.25 12.85
N LEU A 519 2.13 20.11 12.91
CA LEU A 519 1.22 21.25 12.85
C LEU A 519 1.47 22.21 14.03
N GLU A 520 1.70 21.71 15.25
CA GLU A 520 2.06 22.54 16.41
C GLU A 520 3.39 23.29 16.19
N SER A 521 4.39 22.62 15.63
CA SER A 521 5.67 23.25 15.27
C SER A 521 5.47 24.36 14.24
N ILE A 522 4.67 24.12 13.19
CA ILE A 522 4.36 25.12 12.17
C ILE A 522 3.63 26.33 12.79
N VAL A 523 2.62 26.08 13.63
CA VAL A 523 1.88 27.13 14.34
C VAL A 523 2.83 27.97 15.20
N ARG A 524 3.70 27.33 15.98
CA ARG A 524 4.68 28.02 16.84
C ARG A 524 5.63 28.88 16.01
N ASN A 525 6.23 28.31 14.97
CA ASN A 525 7.16 29.02 14.09
C ASN A 525 6.52 30.26 13.44
N ILE A 526 5.25 30.16 13.03
CA ILE A 526 4.51 31.29 12.42
C ILE A 526 4.15 32.34 13.47
N ARG A 527 3.71 31.92 14.66
CA ARG A 527 3.38 32.83 15.77
C ARG A 527 4.62 33.59 16.27
N ASP A 528 5.77 32.93 16.34
CA ASP A 528 7.05 33.55 16.71
C ASP A 528 7.48 34.65 15.71
N GLN A 529 7.02 34.57 14.45
CA GLN A 529 7.23 35.61 13.41
C GLN A 529 6.17 36.72 13.44
N GLY A 530 5.28 36.73 14.43
CA GLY A 530 4.18 37.70 14.57
C GLY A 530 3.02 37.44 13.60
N GLY A 531 2.84 36.19 13.21
CA GLY A 531 1.80 35.68 12.32
C GLY A 531 0.80 34.78 13.02
N ASP A 532 -0.05 34.10 12.24
CA ASP A 532 -0.88 33.01 12.76
C ASP A 532 -1.32 32.05 11.64
N LEU A 533 -1.81 30.87 12.04
CA LEU A 533 -2.24 29.79 11.14
C LEU A 533 -3.75 29.58 11.21
N TYR A 534 -4.38 29.41 10.05
CA TYR A 534 -5.81 29.16 9.90
C TYR A 534 -6.05 27.90 9.07
N MET A 535 -7.16 27.21 9.31
CA MET A 535 -7.50 25.98 8.59
C MET A 535 -8.92 26.04 8.03
N ILE A 536 -9.10 25.45 6.84
CA ILE A 536 -10.41 25.23 6.22
C ILE A 536 -10.57 23.78 5.77
N ARG A 537 -11.82 23.32 5.70
CA ARG A 537 -12.20 21.97 5.21
C ARG A 537 -11.47 20.81 5.89
N VAL A 538 -11.28 20.87 7.21
CA VAL A 538 -10.72 19.73 7.97
C VAL A 538 -11.73 18.59 8.00
N ARG A 539 -11.31 17.38 7.59
CA ARG A 539 -12.16 16.18 7.60
C ARG A 539 -12.44 15.71 9.02
N THR A 540 -13.60 15.10 9.25
CA THR A 540 -14.05 14.63 10.58
C THR A 540 -13.02 13.76 11.31
N PRO A 541 -12.37 12.75 10.70
CA PRO A 541 -11.41 11.91 11.41
C PRO A 541 -10.19 12.71 11.92
N VAL A 542 -9.71 13.66 11.12
CA VAL A 542 -8.59 14.55 11.48
C VAL A 542 -9.01 15.52 12.58
N LEU A 543 -10.22 16.07 12.47
CA LEU A 543 -10.79 16.99 13.47
C LEU A 543 -10.98 16.32 14.84
N GLU A 544 -11.46 15.08 14.86
CA GLU A 544 -11.59 14.29 16.09
C GLU A 544 -10.23 14.05 16.75
N LEU A 545 -9.20 13.73 15.96
CA LEU A 545 -7.84 13.61 16.47
C LEU A 545 -7.36 14.93 17.06
N MET A 546 -7.48 16.05 16.34
CA MET A 546 -7.11 17.39 16.80
C MET A 546 -7.79 17.78 18.12
N ARG A 547 -9.05 17.40 18.30
CA ARG A 547 -9.78 17.63 19.57
C ARG A 547 -9.23 16.75 20.69
N SER A 548 -8.98 15.47 20.40
CA SER A 548 -8.50 14.51 21.40
C SER A 548 -7.07 14.78 21.87
N THR A 549 -6.22 15.34 21.01
CA THR A 549 -4.83 15.71 21.34
C THR A 549 -4.69 17.09 21.96
N GLY A 550 -5.76 17.92 21.92
CA GLY A 550 -5.73 19.29 22.40
C GLY A 550 -5.28 20.32 21.36
N PHE A 551 -4.90 19.89 20.15
CA PHE A 551 -4.51 20.80 19.06
C PHE A 551 -5.60 21.81 18.70
N TRP A 552 -6.87 21.38 18.69
CA TRP A 552 -8.01 22.25 18.44
C TRP A 552 -8.04 23.46 19.38
N ALA A 553 -7.84 23.22 20.69
CA ALA A 553 -7.80 24.26 21.70
C ALA A 553 -6.50 25.09 21.64
N TYR A 554 -5.37 24.46 21.28
CA TYR A 554 -4.09 25.13 21.13
C TYR A 554 -4.07 26.13 19.96
N LEU A 555 -4.69 25.75 18.83
CA LEU A 555 -4.82 26.64 17.68
C LEU A 555 -5.84 27.75 17.99
N GLY A 556 -6.99 27.40 18.55
CA GLY A 556 -8.11 28.29 18.82
C GLY A 556 -9.30 27.98 17.93
N GLU A 557 -10.52 28.07 18.46
CA GLU A 557 -11.73 27.69 17.71
C GLU A 557 -11.99 28.61 16.51
N ASP A 558 -11.67 29.90 16.66
CA ASP A 558 -11.82 30.94 15.63
C ASP A 558 -10.87 30.76 14.43
N HIS A 559 -9.91 29.83 14.54
CA HIS A 559 -8.93 29.55 13.48
C HIS A 559 -9.38 28.48 12.50
N PHE A 560 -10.50 27.81 12.78
CA PHE A 560 -11.15 26.85 11.89
C PHE A 560 -12.33 27.51 11.19
N ILE A 561 -12.09 28.02 9.98
CA ILE A 561 -13.03 28.89 9.29
C ILE A 561 -13.83 28.11 8.24
N ALA A 562 -15.07 28.54 7.99
CA ALA A 562 -15.83 28.09 6.83
C ALA A 562 -15.20 28.64 5.53
N GLU A 563 -15.04 27.79 4.52
CA GLU A 563 -14.32 28.12 3.27
C GLU A 563 -14.86 29.37 2.58
N ASP A 564 -16.18 29.47 2.40
CA ASP A 564 -16.82 30.59 1.68
C ASP A 564 -16.52 31.95 2.32
N THR A 565 -16.28 31.96 3.63
CA THR A 565 -15.99 33.16 4.42
C THR A 565 -14.53 33.30 4.79
N ALA A 566 -13.67 32.33 4.46
CA ALA A 566 -12.31 32.28 4.98
C ALA A 566 -11.48 33.50 4.60
N ILE A 567 -11.43 33.83 3.30
CA ILE A 567 -10.69 35.01 2.83
C ILE A 567 -11.32 36.30 3.36
N SER A 568 -12.64 36.42 3.31
CA SER A 568 -13.35 37.58 3.87
C SER A 568 -13.09 37.79 5.36
N HIS A 569 -13.05 36.71 6.15
CA HIS A 569 -12.73 36.75 7.57
C HIS A 569 -11.30 37.22 7.80
N LEU A 570 -10.33 36.58 7.14
CA LEU A 570 -8.92 36.93 7.25
C LEU A 570 -8.68 38.38 6.81
N PHE A 571 -9.21 38.79 5.66
CA PHE A 571 -9.04 40.12 5.11
C PHE A 571 -9.59 41.23 6.02
N ASN A 572 -10.77 41.01 6.63
CA ASN A 572 -11.42 42.05 7.43
C ASN A 572 -10.94 42.08 8.89
N ARG A 573 -10.50 40.94 9.44
CA ARG A 573 -10.17 40.82 10.87
C ARG A 573 -8.69 40.65 11.17
N VAL A 574 -7.94 40.03 10.26
CA VAL A 574 -6.57 39.55 10.51
C VAL A 574 -5.53 40.33 9.71
N LEU A 575 -5.73 40.49 8.40
CA LEU A 575 -4.77 41.19 7.54
C LEU A 575 -4.73 42.69 7.87
N ASP A 576 -3.53 43.27 7.82
CA ASP A 576 -3.31 44.70 8.03
C ASP A 576 -3.81 45.49 6.82
N PRO A 577 -4.89 46.29 6.95
CA PRO A 577 -5.42 47.08 5.85
C PRO A 577 -4.42 48.08 5.30
N ALA A 578 -3.48 48.54 6.12
CA ALA A 578 -2.45 49.49 5.69
C ALA A 578 -1.56 48.89 4.60
N ILE A 579 -1.12 47.64 4.81
CA ILE A 579 -0.32 46.92 3.84
C ILE A 579 -1.15 46.69 2.57
N CYS A 580 -2.40 46.26 2.71
CA CYS A 580 -3.29 46.04 1.57
C CYS A 580 -3.53 47.30 0.70
N VAL A 581 -3.60 48.48 1.32
CA VAL A 581 -3.92 49.77 0.67
C VAL A 581 -2.68 50.51 0.17
N TYR A 582 -1.59 50.50 0.96
CA TYR A 582 -0.43 51.38 0.77
C TYR A 582 0.85 50.66 0.34
N GLU A 583 0.97 49.34 0.52
CA GLU A 583 2.23 48.62 0.30
C GLU A 583 2.09 47.44 -0.68
N CYS A 584 0.87 46.88 -0.81
CA CYS A 584 0.60 45.74 -1.66
C CYS A 584 0.22 46.20 -3.08
N GLU A 585 1.04 45.88 -4.06
CA GLU A 585 0.75 46.15 -5.48
C GLU A 585 -0.23 45.12 -6.08
N ASN A 586 -0.32 43.93 -5.49
CA ASN A 586 -1.03 42.78 -6.06
C ASN A 586 -2.52 42.72 -5.68
N ARG A 587 -3.42 42.47 -6.65
CA ARG A 587 -4.86 42.28 -6.40
C ARG A 587 -5.24 40.80 -6.48
N VAL A 588 -4.89 40.06 -5.43
CA VAL A 588 -4.99 38.59 -5.41
C VAL A 588 -6.39 38.09 -5.08
N PHE A 589 -7.09 38.69 -4.12
CA PHE A 589 -8.37 38.21 -3.61
C PHE A 589 -9.54 39.10 -4.06
N LYS A 590 -10.79 38.59 -3.99
CA LYS A 590 -12.00 39.34 -4.35
C LYS A 590 -12.12 40.63 -3.53
N GLU A 591 -11.82 40.54 -2.24
CA GLU A 591 -11.94 41.60 -1.25
C GLU A 591 -10.98 42.77 -1.51
N CYS A 592 -9.85 42.50 -2.16
CA CYS A 592 -8.86 43.54 -2.48
C CYS A 592 -9.09 44.21 -3.85
N GLN A 593 -10.06 43.77 -4.66
CA GLN A 593 -10.31 44.34 -5.98
C GLN A 593 -10.78 45.79 -5.91
N ASN A 594 -11.65 46.10 -4.94
CA ASN A 594 -12.23 47.43 -4.77
C ASN A 594 -11.48 48.30 -3.76
N LEU A 595 -10.34 47.85 -3.25
CA LEU A 595 -9.53 48.69 -2.37
C LEU A 595 -8.96 49.89 -3.14
N PRO A 596 -9.07 51.11 -2.59
CA PRO A 596 -8.41 52.27 -3.14
C PRO A 596 -6.91 52.10 -2.92
N LYS A 597 -6.20 51.48 -3.87
CA LYS A 597 -4.74 51.48 -3.84
C LYS A 597 -4.30 52.89 -4.18
N ALA A 598 -3.46 53.47 -3.34
CA ALA A 598 -2.95 54.81 -3.59
C ALA A 598 -2.14 54.78 -4.90
N THR A 599 -2.75 55.18 -6.01
CA THR A 599 -2.05 55.47 -7.28
C THR A 599 -1.30 56.80 -7.20
N PHE A 600 -1.56 57.59 -6.15
CA PHE A 600 -0.78 58.75 -5.77
C PHE A 600 0.20 58.33 -4.68
N ALA A 601 1.48 58.60 -4.88
CA ALA A 601 2.53 58.28 -3.93
C ALA A 601 2.15 58.85 -2.55
N SER A 602 1.85 57.97 -1.59
CA SER A 602 1.98 58.35 -0.19
C SER A 602 3.44 58.72 0.01
N GLU A 603 3.74 60.01 0.15
CA GLU A 603 5.09 60.50 0.43
C GLU A 603 5.61 60.03 1.81
N ALA A 604 4.76 59.42 2.64
CA ALA A 604 5.19 58.77 3.87
C ALA A 604 6.00 57.48 3.56
N PRO A 605 7.25 57.38 4.04
CA PRO A 605 8.11 56.21 3.79
C PRO A 605 7.41 54.92 4.22
N LEU A 606 7.67 53.84 3.50
CA LEU A 606 7.11 52.51 3.83
C LEU A 606 7.63 52.07 5.19
N HIS A 607 6.85 51.26 5.92
CA HIS A 607 7.28 50.82 7.25
C HIS A 607 8.64 50.11 7.24
N THR A 608 8.96 49.39 6.16
CA THR A 608 10.24 48.71 5.95
C THR A 608 11.42 49.65 5.74
N GLU A 609 11.17 50.93 5.42
CA GLU A 609 12.20 51.94 5.15
C GLU A 609 12.53 52.79 6.40
N ILE A 610 11.76 52.63 7.49
CA ILE A 610 11.95 53.43 8.72
C ILE A 610 13.04 52.79 9.60
N PRO A 611 14.12 53.51 9.94
CA PRO A 611 15.16 53.00 10.82
C PRO A 611 14.64 52.64 12.23
N ALA A 612 15.18 51.56 12.80
CA ALA A 612 14.86 51.17 14.18
C ALA A 612 15.27 52.28 15.18
N GLY A 613 14.39 52.61 16.11
CA GLY A 613 14.61 53.67 17.11
C GLY A 613 14.28 55.09 16.64
N CYS A 614 13.82 55.28 15.40
CA CYS A 614 13.41 56.59 14.88
C CYS A 614 12.19 57.19 15.61
N VAL A 615 11.38 56.35 16.26
CA VAL A 615 10.10 56.74 16.85
C VAL A 615 10.10 56.43 18.34
N THR A 616 9.70 57.41 19.15
CA THR A 616 9.50 57.21 20.59
C THR A 616 8.20 56.46 20.83
N GLU A 617 8.28 55.29 21.48
CA GLU A 617 7.11 54.50 21.85
C GLU A 617 6.61 54.87 23.25
N LEU A 618 5.29 54.96 23.43
CA LEU A 618 4.63 55.26 24.69
C LEU A 618 3.70 54.10 25.08
N PRO A 619 3.86 53.47 26.26
CA PRO A 619 2.98 52.41 26.74
C PRO A 619 1.53 52.86 26.93
N ALA A 620 0.57 51.95 26.70
CA ALA A 620 -0.86 52.27 26.76
C ALA A 620 -1.34 52.82 28.13
N ARG A 621 -0.87 52.25 29.24
CA ARG A 621 -1.23 52.72 30.59
C ARG A 621 -0.65 54.10 30.90
N GLU A 622 0.52 54.41 30.36
CA GLU A 622 1.15 55.72 30.54
C GLU A 622 0.40 56.79 29.74
N LEU A 623 0.03 56.49 28.49
CA LEU A 623 -0.83 57.38 27.71
C LEU A 623 -2.18 57.60 28.40
N TRP A 624 -2.80 56.56 28.96
CA TRP A 624 -4.04 56.70 29.75
C TRP A 624 -3.88 57.68 30.92
N GLN A 625 -2.77 57.59 31.66
CA GLN A 625 -2.49 58.52 32.75
C GLN A 625 -2.28 59.95 32.25
N GLN A 626 -1.54 60.13 31.15
CA GLN A 626 -1.31 61.45 30.54
C GLN A 626 -2.60 62.10 30.04
N LEU A 627 -3.56 61.32 29.53
CA LEU A 627 -4.86 61.83 29.08
C LEU A 627 -5.73 62.39 30.22
N HIS A 628 -5.44 62.04 31.47
CA HIS A 628 -6.15 62.53 32.67
C HIS A 628 -5.41 63.69 33.37
N GLN A 629 -4.31 64.18 32.81
CA GLN A 629 -3.59 65.35 33.32
C GLN A 629 -4.19 66.66 32.76
N PRO A 630 -3.89 67.83 33.37
CA PRO A 630 -4.44 69.12 32.94
C PRO A 630 -4.06 69.51 31.50
N GLU A 631 -2.90 69.06 31.01
CA GLU A 631 -2.40 69.31 29.65
C GLU A 631 -2.17 67.98 28.91
N PRO A 632 -3.24 67.30 28.44
CA PRO A 632 -3.11 65.99 27.83
C PRO A 632 -2.53 66.09 26.41
N PRO A 633 -1.75 65.07 25.96
CA PRO A 633 -1.26 65.00 24.60
C PRO A 633 -2.41 64.81 23.61
N TRP A 634 -2.20 65.26 22.36
CA TRP A 634 -3.18 65.02 21.29
C TRP A 634 -2.99 63.63 20.70
N VAL A 635 -4.04 62.82 20.79
CA VAL A 635 -4.06 61.48 20.20
C VAL A 635 -4.57 61.60 18.76
N ILE A 636 -3.70 61.31 17.79
CA ILE A 636 -4.04 61.35 16.37
C ILE A 636 -4.17 59.92 15.87
N ASP A 637 -5.39 59.53 15.51
CA ASP A 637 -5.69 58.22 14.96
C ASP A 637 -5.49 58.23 13.44
N VAL A 638 -4.45 57.53 12.99
CA VAL A 638 -4.07 57.49 11.57
C VAL A 638 -4.67 56.33 10.80
N ARG A 639 -5.71 55.70 11.37
CA ARG A 639 -6.49 54.66 10.69
C ARG A 639 -7.51 55.24 9.73
N GLU A 640 -8.18 54.37 8.98
CA GLU A 640 -9.28 54.78 8.12
C GLU A 640 -10.56 55.02 8.93
N ALA A 641 -11.47 55.85 8.40
CA ALA A 641 -12.74 56.21 9.07
C ALA A 641 -13.57 55.01 9.55
N ARG A 642 -13.59 53.92 8.76
CA ARG A 642 -14.28 52.67 9.14
C ARG A 642 -13.72 52.01 10.39
N GLU A 643 -12.40 52.11 10.62
CA GLU A 643 -11.73 51.51 11.77
C GLU A 643 -11.93 52.37 13.01
N PHE A 644 -11.87 53.68 12.84
CA PHE A 644 -12.10 54.68 13.89
C PHE A 644 -13.51 54.58 14.47
N LYS A 645 -14.53 54.52 13.60
CA LYS A 645 -15.94 54.40 14.00
C LYS A 645 -16.21 53.17 14.87
N ARG A 646 -15.55 52.04 14.57
CA ARG A 646 -15.74 50.77 15.29
C ARG A 646 -15.21 50.79 16.72
N SER A 647 -14.07 51.43 16.95
CA SER A 647 -13.39 51.50 18.26
C SER A 647 -12.21 52.46 18.13
N HIS A 648 -12.13 53.48 18.97
CA HIS A 648 -10.99 54.41 19.06
C HIS A 648 -10.75 54.87 20.50
N ILE A 649 -9.61 55.50 20.77
CA ILE A 649 -9.31 56.07 22.09
C ILE A 649 -10.21 57.30 22.32
N PRO A 650 -10.90 57.44 23.46
CA PRO A 650 -11.76 58.59 23.72
C PRO A 650 -10.99 59.91 23.55
N GLY A 651 -11.55 60.84 22.76
CA GLY A 651 -10.92 62.13 22.47
C GLY A 651 -9.85 62.11 21.37
N ALA A 652 -9.58 60.96 20.74
CA ALA A 652 -8.69 60.87 19.59
C ALA A 652 -9.28 61.59 18.37
N ARG A 653 -8.41 62.15 17.53
CA ARG A 653 -8.79 62.82 16.27
C ARG A 653 -8.42 61.94 15.09
N LEU A 654 -9.40 61.66 14.24
CA LEU A 654 -9.19 60.90 13.01
C LEU A 654 -8.41 61.75 11.99
N THR A 655 -7.25 61.28 11.58
CA THR A 655 -6.46 61.87 10.49
C THR A 655 -5.77 60.74 9.73
N PRO A 656 -6.43 60.13 8.73
CA PRO A 656 -5.89 58.98 8.03
C PRO A 656 -4.50 59.24 7.47
N LEU A 657 -3.65 58.21 7.45
CA LEU A 657 -2.26 58.33 6.98
C LEU A 657 -2.16 58.93 5.56
N SER A 658 -3.13 58.63 4.69
CA SER A 658 -3.20 59.16 3.32
C SER A 658 -3.33 60.69 3.26
N THR A 659 -4.07 61.29 4.19
CA THR A 659 -4.31 62.74 4.27
C THR A 659 -3.46 63.42 5.33
N LEU A 660 -2.58 62.67 5.98
CA LEU A 660 -1.84 63.17 7.14
C LEU A 660 -0.96 64.36 6.77
N ARG A 661 -0.27 64.32 5.63
CA ARG A 661 0.63 65.40 5.22
C ARG A 661 -0.07 66.74 5.04
N SER A 662 -1.26 66.74 4.43
CA SER A 662 -2.07 67.96 4.29
C SER A 662 -2.63 68.41 5.63
N ALA A 663 -3.11 67.48 6.47
CA ALA A 663 -3.64 67.78 7.80
C ALA A 663 -2.55 68.24 8.80
N MET A 664 -1.28 67.87 8.59
CA MET A 664 -0.14 68.31 9.43
C MET A 664 0.06 69.83 9.41
N LEU A 665 -0.54 70.57 8.47
CA LEU A 665 -0.52 72.04 8.48
C LEU A 665 -1.44 72.63 9.55
N GLU A 666 -2.45 71.87 9.99
CA GLU A 666 -3.50 72.32 10.92
C GLU A 666 -3.27 71.85 12.36
N LEU A 667 -2.29 70.97 12.59
CA LEU A 667 -1.98 70.45 13.91
C LEU A 667 -1.06 71.39 14.72
N PRO A 668 -1.24 71.49 16.04
CA PRO A 668 -0.43 72.35 16.89
C PRO A 668 1.01 71.83 17.00
N ARG A 669 1.99 72.71 16.79
CA ARG A 669 3.44 72.38 16.88
C ARG A 669 3.99 72.45 18.30
N ASP A 670 3.28 73.09 19.20
CA ASP A 670 3.62 73.36 20.60
C ASP A 670 3.09 72.30 21.58
N ARG A 671 2.34 71.30 21.09
CA ARG A 671 1.80 70.20 21.90
C ARG A 671 2.43 68.86 21.57
N ALA A 672 2.44 67.97 22.57
CA ALA A 672 2.81 66.57 22.37
C ALA A 672 1.75 65.84 21.52
N LEU A 673 2.21 65.21 20.43
CA LEU A 673 1.39 64.40 19.54
C LEU A 673 1.66 62.92 19.78
N VAL A 674 0.61 62.13 19.95
CA VAL A 674 0.68 60.67 20.07
C VAL A 674 -0.08 60.04 18.92
N PHE A 675 0.64 59.44 17.98
CA PHE A 675 0.02 58.76 16.85
C PHE A 675 -0.41 57.35 17.23
N VAL A 676 -1.62 56.99 16.81
CA VAL A 676 -2.24 55.69 17.10
C VAL A 676 -2.70 55.06 15.80
N CYS A 677 -2.43 53.76 15.67
CA CYS A 677 -3.10 52.93 14.69
C CYS A 677 -3.43 51.57 15.31
N ARG A 678 -3.85 50.59 14.52
CA ARG A 678 -4.25 49.27 15.04
C ARG A 678 -3.10 48.55 15.77
N GLY A 679 -1.92 48.47 15.15
CA GLY A 679 -0.80 47.67 15.65
C GLY A 679 0.57 48.36 15.60
N GLY A 680 0.62 49.69 15.63
CA GLY A 680 1.87 50.48 15.68
C GLY A 680 2.50 50.87 14.34
N ARG A 681 2.29 50.11 13.26
CA ARG A 681 2.98 50.33 11.98
C ARG A 681 2.64 51.66 11.27
N ARG A 682 1.35 51.94 11.07
CA ARG A 682 0.91 53.21 10.43
C ARG A 682 1.28 54.41 11.28
N SER A 683 1.15 54.29 12.60
CA SER A 683 1.51 55.36 13.54
C SER A 683 3.01 55.62 13.55
N ALA A 684 3.87 54.60 13.36
CA ALA A 684 5.31 54.81 13.17
C ALA A 684 5.62 55.61 11.89
N ARG A 685 4.96 55.29 10.77
CA ARG A 685 5.07 56.07 9.52
C ARG A 685 4.60 57.52 9.70
N ALA A 686 3.46 57.68 10.37
CA ALA A 686 2.91 58.99 10.71
C ALA A 686 3.86 59.82 11.58
N ALA A 687 4.45 59.20 12.60
CA ALA A 687 5.39 59.83 13.50
C ALA A 687 6.68 60.25 12.79
N CYS A 688 7.25 59.38 11.95
CA CYS A 688 8.43 59.71 11.14
C CYS A 688 8.13 60.86 10.17
N LEU A 689 6.95 60.87 9.53
CA LEU A 689 6.52 61.97 8.67
C LEU A 689 6.37 63.28 9.47
N ALA A 690 5.74 63.25 10.63
CA ALA A 690 5.58 64.42 11.50
C ALA A 690 6.95 64.97 11.95
N GLN A 691 7.87 64.10 12.38
CA GLN A 691 9.25 64.50 12.73
C GLN A 691 9.96 65.14 11.54
N SER A 692 9.82 64.60 10.32
CA SER A 692 10.41 65.17 9.11
C SER A 692 9.88 66.56 8.77
N LEU A 693 8.66 66.89 9.22
CA LEU A 693 8.02 68.21 9.05
C LEU A 693 8.31 69.17 10.23
N GLY A 694 9.18 68.77 11.16
CA GLY A 694 9.69 69.59 12.25
C GLY A 694 8.93 69.50 13.57
N TYR A 695 8.05 68.51 13.75
CA TYR A 695 7.41 68.24 15.04
C TYR A 695 8.39 67.55 15.99
N ARG A 696 8.64 68.16 17.17
CA ARG A 696 9.66 67.68 18.13
C ARG A 696 9.12 66.75 19.22
N GLN A 697 7.85 66.91 19.61
CA GLN A 697 7.21 66.10 20.65
C GLN A 697 6.26 65.10 20.01
N VAL A 698 6.81 64.03 19.45
CA VAL A 698 6.06 63.00 18.73
C VAL A 698 6.35 61.63 19.33
N SER A 699 5.28 60.94 19.73
CA SER A 699 5.34 59.57 20.20
C SER A 699 4.32 58.69 19.46
N VAL A 700 4.52 57.38 19.53
CA VAL A 700 3.57 56.38 19.02
C VAL A 700 3.10 55.52 20.17
N LEU A 701 1.81 55.21 20.19
CA LEU A 701 1.29 54.23 21.14
C LEU A 701 1.91 52.86 20.86
N GLN A 702 2.67 52.36 21.84
CA GLN A 702 3.32 51.06 21.78
C GLN A 702 2.29 49.95 21.59
N GLY A 703 2.44 49.16 20.53
CA GLY A 703 1.51 48.09 20.16
C GLY A 703 0.14 48.56 19.65
N GLY A 704 -0.07 49.87 19.47
CA GLY A 704 -1.29 50.45 18.92
C GLY A 704 -2.56 50.17 19.74
N LEU A 705 -3.72 50.23 19.09
CA LEU A 705 -5.02 50.00 19.73
C LEU A 705 -5.16 48.56 20.25
N LEU A 706 -4.47 47.58 19.64
CA LEU A 706 -4.46 46.20 20.16
C LEU A 706 -3.87 46.13 21.58
N ALA A 707 -2.78 46.84 21.84
CA ALA A 707 -2.19 46.92 23.18
C ALA A 707 -3.11 47.68 24.16
N TRP A 708 -3.77 48.74 23.70
CA TRP A 708 -4.76 49.48 24.47
C TRP A 708 -5.93 48.60 24.94
N GLU A 709 -6.51 47.84 24.01
CA GLU A 709 -7.60 46.90 24.29
C GLU A 709 -7.12 45.76 25.19
N SER A 710 -5.92 45.21 24.97
CA SER A 710 -5.33 44.17 25.83
C SER A 710 -5.11 44.65 27.27
N ALA A 711 -4.93 45.96 27.49
CA ALA A 711 -4.77 46.56 28.80
C ALA A 711 -6.11 46.82 29.51
N ASN A 712 -7.24 46.46 28.90
CA ASN A 712 -8.62 46.72 29.34
C ASN A 712 -8.90 48.22 29.56
N LEU A 713 -8.38 49.07 28.68
CA LEU A 713 -8.62 50.51 28.72
C LEU A 713 -9.84 50.88 27.87
N LEU A 714 -10.56 51.93 28.28
CA LEU A 714 -11.83 52.32 27.63
C LEU A 714 -11.60 52.77 26.18
N THR A 715 -12.50 52.35 25.29
CA THR A 715 -12.60 52.81 23.91
C THR A 715 -13.95 53.46 23.66
N ALA A 716 -13.97 54.43 22.76
CA ALA A 716 -15.18 55.06 22.25
C ALA A 716 -15.60 54.38 20.92
N VAL A 717 -16.91 54.33 20.68
CA VAL A 717 -17.53 53.79 19.47
C VAL A 717 -18.46 54.86 18.93
N GLU A 718 -18.35 55.19 17.64
CA GLU A 718 -19.30 56.09 16.98
C GLU A 718 -20.44 55.25 16.41
N TYR A 719 -21.62 55.32 17.04
CA TYR A 719 -22.83 54.77 16.44
C TYR A 719 -23.24 55.64 15.26
N CYS A 720 -23.36 55.05 14.07
CA CYS A 720 -24.12 55.68 13.00
C CYS A 720 -25.61 55.47 13.31
N GLU A 721 -26.39 56.54 13.40
CA GLU A 721 -27.78 56.46 12.93
C GLU A 721 -27.70 56.10 11.43
N GLU A 722 -28.42 55.04 11.04
CA GLU A 722 -28.29 54.36 9.74
C GLU A 722 -28.37 55.27 8.51
#